data_AF-A0A2T8I6Y4-F1
#
_entry.id   AF-A0A2T8I6Y4-F1
#
_cell.length_a   1.000
_cell.length_b   1.000
_cell.length_c   1.000
_cell.angle_alpha   90.00
_cell.angle_beta   90.00
_cell.angle_gamma   90.00
#
_symmetry.space_group_name_H-M   'P 1'
#
loop_
_entity.id
_entity.type
_entity.pdbx_description
1 polymer ?
#
loop_
_entity_poly.entity_id
_entity_poly.type
_entity_poly.pdbx_seq_one_letter_code
_entity_poly.pdbx_strand_id
1 'polypeptide(L)'
;MASPSPRRHALPPPRHLRTLSSTLVQESVAAAAALVQKWHPDDDSGSLFLHAAEHEAQRFLRAAADLHRAMLFFASNVTHGGHGLVQAQALLLTAMGRLDLELQLLLDDITQSADDATRSNIRAVAEAMMAAGYGKECISTFKSHRRAALATELQRLLGFLSPPDHLHKLTWEQLDGSIIPSWLAAATVAFNSLFAAEKGLCDAVFAGGNAAVGEAVFAAVANDQATSLLAVAEAAVARARRAPERLFRVLDVHDALTEVLPGLLSVFGDSSEVAARAALVVAKVGEAARGILGSLEVAIQKEPSKATAAGGAVHPLTRYVMNYLVFLADYQEGLALLVYDDHEQEASSSPSVIIQRLVSALLGKLEAKAGCYREVALSYLFLANNTQYVANKVVGSGKLRGILGDGWAEAQSGKARAHVGVYVRAAWGKVMAAISGAEAPEAVEQAVMEAVGMQEQWVAADEETGEALRAAATAAVVPKYRMFYRRYGAAVRLTPGDVTTMIAALFAGPVGCSRKMMSELDQSVEFVLNARGMSLFTCQWRPSTIIEPKALIFLCHGYAMECSISMRGTGTRLAQAGFAVHGMDYEGHGKSSGLQGYITSFNDIVVDCSKHFASVCEKLEYKNQRRFLLGESMGGAIVLMLHRKEPTYWDGAILVAPMCKIVEDMKPHPIMISILSKLSNVIPTWRIIPNEDIIDRAIKSEEWREEVRNNHYCYKGKPRLKTGYELFMASLDIESNLDKVTLPFIIVHGGGDAVTDPSVSEALYTLAESKDKTLKLYPGMCHALTSGEPKENIDIVFADIIKWLNERAASTP
;
A
#
# COMPACT_ATOMS: atom_id res chain seq x y z
N MET A 1 -41.88 -39.53 -55.47
CA MET A 1 -42.52 -40.66 -54.77
C MET A 1 -43.68 -40.10 -53.96
N ALA A 2 -44.88 -40.61 -54.20
CA ALA A 2 -46.14 -40.13 -53.63
C ALA A 2 -46.20 -40.36 -52.11
N SER A 3 -46.57 -39.33 -51.35
CA SER A 3 -46.90 -39.44 -49.92
C SER A 3 -48.40 -39.71 -49.78
N PRO A 4 -48.81 -40.64 -48.90
CA PRO A 4 -50.19 -41.11 -48.83
C PRO A 4 -51.08 -40.15 -48.05
N SER A 5 -52.33 -40.06 -48.51
CA SER A 5 -53.45 -39.34 -47.88
C SER A 5 -53.77 -39.90 -46.48
N PRO A 6 -54.13 -39.04 -45.50
CA PRO A 6 -54.45 -39.51 -44.15
C PRO A 6 -55.79 -40.26 -44.16
N ARG A 7 -55.76 -41.50 -43.63
CA ARG A 7 -56.95 -42.29 -43.35
C ARG A 7 -57.86 -41.53 -42.38
N ARG A 8 -59.13 -41.35 -42.76
CA ARG A 8 -60.19 -40.92 -41.85
C ARG A 8 -60.30 -41.90 -40.69
N HIS A 9 -59.89 -41.49 -39.50
CA HIS A 9 -60.34 -42.15 -38.28
C HIS A 9 -61.83 -41.84 -38.11
N ALA A 10 -62.66 -42.87 -38.22
CA ALA A 10 -64.06 -42.80 -37.84
C ALA A 10 -64.13 -42.46 -36.35
N LEU A 11 -64.81 -41.35 -36.04
CA LEU A 11 -65.19 -41.00 -34.66
C LEU A 11 -65.96 -42.18 -34.05
N PRO A 12 -65.70 -42.55 -32.77
CA PRO A 12 -66.59 -43.47 -32.07
C PRO A 12 -68.00 -42.84 -32.00
N PRO A 13 -69.08 -43.64 -31.98
CA PRO A 13 -70.42 -43.10 -31.92
C PRO A 13 -70.58 -42.26 -30.64
N PRO A 14 -71.41 -41.20 -30.65
CA PRO A 14 -71.63 -40.39 -29.46
C PRO A 14 -72.17 -41.31 -28.35
N ARG A 15 -71.48 -41.34 -27.21
CA ARG A 15 -72.03 -41.92 -25.99
C ARG A 15 -73.37 -41.25 -25.72
N HIS A 16 -74.42 -42.06 -25.56
CA HIS A 16 -75.79 -41.62 -25.28
C HIS A 16 -75.82 -40.44 -24.29
N LEU A 17 -76.08 -39.24 -24.80
CA LEU A 17 -76.52 -38.11 -23.99
C LEU A 17 -77.85 -38.52 -23.36
N ARG A 18 -77.89 -38.63 -22.03
CA ARG A 18 -79.16 -38.68 -21.29
C ARG A 18 -79.98 -37.47 -21.73
N THR A 19 -81.11 -37.73 -22.39
CA THR A 19 -82.14 -36.73 -22.65
C THR A 19 -82.64 -36.22 -21.31
N LEU A 20 -82.23 -35.01 -20.91
CA LEU A 20 -82.76 -34.35 -19.72
C LEU A 20 -84.26 -34.10 -19.95
N SER A 21 -85.11 -34.56 -19.02
CA SER A 21 -86.53 -34.20 -19.02
C SER A 21 -86.70 -32.70 -18.77
N SER A 22 -87.63 -32.05 -19.46
CA SER A 22 -87.96 -30.62 -19.30
C SER A 22 -88.21 -30.24 -17.82
N THR A 23 -88.84 -31.13 -17.05
CA THR A 23 -89.09 -30.96 -15.61
C THR A 23 -87.81 -30.88 -14.78
N LEU A 24 -86.81 -31.72 -15.06
CA LEU A 24 -85.53 -31.72 -14.31
C LEU A 24 -84.72 -30.44 -14.57
N VAL A 25 -84.81 -29.89 -15.78
CA VAL A 25 -84.16 -28.62 -16.13
C VAL A 25 -84.84 -27.46 -15.40
N GLN A 26 -86.18 -27.45 -15.33
CA GLN A 26 -86.94 -26.43 -14.59
C GLN A 26 -86.67 -26.47 -13.07
N GLU A 27 -86.59 -27.66 -12.47
CA GLU A 27 -86.22 -27.82 -11.05
C GLU A 27 -84.81 -27.30 -10.76
N SER A 28 -83.86 -27.56 -11.67
CA SER A 28 -82.48 -27.06 -11.55
C SER A 28 -82.42 -25.53 -11.61
N VAL A 29 -83.21 -24.89 -12.49
CA VAL A 29 -83.32 -23.42 -12.56
C VAL A 29 -83.95 -22.83 -11.29
N ALA A 30 -84.98 -23.47 -10.74
CA ALA A 30 -85.60 -23.02 -9.48
C ALA A 30 -84.66 -23.15 -8.28
N ALA A 31 -83.89 -24.24 -8.20
CA ALA A 31 -82.89 -24.43 -7.16
C ALA A 31 -81.75 -23.41 -7.27
N ALA A 32 -81.32 -23.08 -8.50
CA ALA A 32 -80.35 -22.02 -8.75
C ALA A 32 -80.88 -20.64 -8.35
N ALA A 33 -82.16 -20.34 -8.61
CA ALA A 33 -82.79 -19.07 -8.25
C ALA A 33 -82.69 -18.75 -6.75
N ALA A 34 -82.95 -19.75 -5.90
CA ALA A 34 -82.85 -19.60 -4.45
C ALA A 34 -81.41 -19.30 -3.97
N LEU A 35 -80.40 -19.92 -4.60
CA LEU A 35 -79.00 -19.68 -4.28
C LEU A 35 -78.53 -18.30 -4.77
N VAL A 36 -78.91 -17.91 -5.98
CA VAL A 36 -78.57 -16.60 -6.58
C VAL A 36 -79.22 -15.45 -5.81
N GLN A 37 -80.46 -15.62 -5.34
CA GLN A 37 -81.12 -14.62 -4.51
C GLN A 37 -80.47 -14.48 -3.12
N LYS A 38 -80.00 -15.59 -2.53
CA LYS A 38 -79.32 -15.56 -1.23
C LYS A 38 -77.95 -14.87 -1.30
N TRP A 39 -77.23 -15.04 -2.40
CA TRP A 39 -75.89 -14.49 -2.63
C TRP A 39 -75.91 -13.44 -3.73
N HIS A 40 -76.84 -12.48 -3.64
CA HIS A 40 -76.93 -11.42 -4.63
C HIS A 40 -75.63 -10.57 -4.61
N PRO A 41 -75.11 -10.12 -5.76
CA PRO A 41 -73.87 -9.34 -5.82
C PRO A 41 -73.95 -7.99 -5.09
N ASP A 42 -75.14 -7.40 -4.99
CA ASP A 42 -75.35 -6.11 -4.30
C ASP A 42 -75.51 -6.24 -2.77
N ASP A 43 -75.60 -7.47 -2.24
CA ASP A 43 -75.73 -7.71 -0.80
C ASP A 43 -74.35 -7.76 -0.13
N ASP A 44 -74.22 -7.13 1.04
CA ASP A 44 -72.98 -7.04 1.85
C ASP A 44 -72.60 -8.36 2.56
N SER A 45 -72.85 -9.48 1.89
CA SER A 45 -72.87 -10.84 2.46
C SER A 45 -71.48 -11.46 2.69
N GLY A 46 -70.40 -10.68 2.61
CA GLY A 46 -69.01 -11.18 2.68
C GLY A 46 -68.68 -12.17 1.55
N SER A 47 -67.46 -12.72 1.52
CA SER A 47 -67.08 -13.72 0.50
C SER A 47 -67.77 -15.07 0.73
N LEU A 48 -68.30 -15.64 -0.36
CA LEU A 48 -68.89 -16.98 -0.44
C LEU A 48 -67.94 -18.09 -0.01
N PHE A 49 -66.64 -17.92 -0.22
CA PHE A 49 -65.63 -18.93 0.14
C PHE A 49 -65.00 -18.70 1.51
N LEU A 50 -64.96 -17.45 1.99
CA LEU A 50 -64.38 -17.13 3.30
C LEU A 50 -65.40 -17.17 4.44
N HIS A 51 -66.69 -16.94 4.15
CA HIS A 51 -67.75 -16.79 5.18
C HIS A 51 -68.88 -17.83 5.09
N ALA A 52 -69.05 -18.52 3.95
CA ALA A 52 -70.03 -19.60 3.84
C ALA A 52 -69.43 -20.98 4.15
N ALA A 53 -70.29 -21.98 4.36
CA ALA A 53 -69.85 -23.37 4.42
C ALA A 53 -69.35 -23.82 3.03
N GLU A 54 -68.23 -24.56 2.98
CA GLU A 54 -67.60 -25.05 1.73
C GLU A 54 -68.61 -25.74 0.78
N HIS A 55 -69.53 -26.52 1.34
CA HIS A 55 -70.60 -27.18 0.59
C HIS A 55 -71.56 -26.21 -0.11
N GLU A 56 -71.80 -25.03 0.47
CA GLU A 56 -72.65 -24.01 -0.12
C GLU A 56 -71.97 -23.32 -1.31
N ALA A 57 -70.69 -22.99 -1.20
CA ALA A 57 -69.90 -22.44 -2.30
C ALA A 57 -69.86 -23.41 -3.50
N GLN A 58 -69.62 -24.71 -3.25
CA GLN A 58 -69.65 -25.73 -4.30
C GLN A 58 -71.03 -25.86 -4.96
N ARG A 59 -72.12 -25.70 -4.21
CA ARG A 59 -73.48 -25.71 -4.77
C ARG A 59 -73.73 -24.51 -5.67
N PHE A 60 -73.26 -23.33 -5.28
CA PHE A 60 -73.39 -22.12 -6.09
C PHE A 60 -72.62 -22.24 -7.42
N LEU A 61 -71.37 -22.72 -7.38
CA LEU A 61 -70.56 -22.97 -8.59
C LEU A 61 -71.26 -23.92 -9.57
N ARG A 62 -71.83 -25.03 -9.07
CA ARG A 62 -72.59 -25.98 -9.90
C ARG A 62 -73.85 -25.35 -10.47
N ALA A 63 -74.59 -24.60 -9.67
CA ALA A 63 -75.81 -23.92 -10.09
C ALA A 63 -75.56 -22.96 -11.27
N ALA A 64 -74.45 -22.23 -11.25
CA ALA A 64 -74.04 -21.36 -12.36
C ALA A 64 -73.80 -22.13 -13.67
N ALA A 65 -73.06 -23.25 -13.60
CA ALA A 65 -72.84 -24.10 -14.78
C ALA A 65 -74.14 -24.78 -15.28
N ASP A 66 -75.02 -25.17 -14.36
CA ASP A 66 -76.33 -25.76 -14.68
C ASP A 66 -77.27 -24.76 -15.35
N LEU A 67 -77.26 -23.48 -14.95
CA LEU A 67 -78.02 -22.42 -15.60
C LEU A 67 -77.60 -22.25 -17.07
N HIS A 68 -76.32 -22.29 -17.39
CA HIS A 68 -75.84 -22.23 -18.77
C HIS A 68 -76.30 -23.46 -19.59
N ARG A 69 -76.20 -24.67 -19.01
CA ARG A 69 -76.72 -25.90 -19.64
C ARG A 69 -78.22 -25.83 -19.87
N ALA A 70 -78.98 -25.28 -18.92
CA ALA A 70 -80.41 -25.06 -19.04
C ALA A 70 -80.74 -24.07 -20.18
N MET A 71 -79.96 -22.99 -20.32
CA MET A 71 -80.10 -22.07 -21.45
C MET A 71 -79.89 -22.76 -22.79
N LEU A 72 -78.84 -23.59 -22.94
CA LEU A 72 -78.60 -24.36 -24.18
C LEU A 72 -79.73 -25.35 -24.48
N PHE A 73 -80.29 -25.98 -23.45
CA PHE A 73 -81.45 -26.87 -23.57
C PHE A 73 -82.71 -26.12 -24.01
N PHE A 74 -83.00 -24.94 -23.44
CA PHE A 74 -84.16 -24.14 -23.85
C PHE A 74 -83.99 -23.52 -25.23
N ALA A 75 -82.77 -23.11 -25.59
CA ALA A 75 -82.46 -22.56 -26.92
C ALA A 75 -82.58 -23.60 -28.05
N SER A 76 -82.36 -24.89 -27.75
CA SER A 76 -82.53 -25.98 -28.73
C SER A 76 -83.99 -26.48 -28.86
N ASN A 77 -84.89 -26.08 -27.95
CA ASN A 77 -86.30 -26.48 -27.94
C ASN A 77 -87.23 -25.34 -28.37
N VAL A 78 -87.57 -25.31 -29.67
CA VAL A 78 -88.29 -24.22 -30.35
C VAL A 78 -89.76 -24.06 -29.89
N THR A 79 -90.38 -25.06 -29.27
CA THR A 79 -91.83 -25.06 -28.99
C THR A 79 -92.25 -24.53 -27.61
N HIS A 80 -91.37 -24.54 -26.59
CA HIS A 80 -91.72 -24.14 -25.20
C HIS A 80 -90.60 -23.44 -24.39
N GLY A 81 -89.50 -23.02 -25.03
CA GLY A 81 -88.30 -22.54 -24.33
C GLY A 81 -88.25 -21.07 -23.89
N GLY A 82 -89.15 -20.20 -24.39
CA GLY A 82 -88.98 -18.74 -24.29
C GLY A 82 -88.89 -18.17 -22.86
N HIS A 83 -89.86 -18.48 -21.99
CA HIS A 83 -89.87 -17.97 -20.61
C HIS A 83 -88.76 -18.57 -19.74
N GLY A 84 -88.52 -19.88 -19.88
CA GLY A 84 -87.45 -20.58 -19.16
C GLY A 84 -86.05 -20.11 -19.57
N LEU A 85 -85.87 -19.78 -20.86
CA LEU A 85 -84.62 -19.21 -21.37
C LEU A 85 -84.34 -17.82 -20.78
N VAL A 86 -85.32 -16.92 -20.78
CA VAL A 86 -85.17 -15.56 -20.22
C VAL A 86 -84.90 -15.62 -18.71
N GLN A 87 -85.61 -16.49 -17.99
CA GLN A 87 -85.41 -16.67 -16.55
C GLN A 87 -84.03 -17.25 -16.23
N ALA A 88 -83.61 -18.31 -16.94
CA ALA A 88 -82.28 -18.90 -16.77
C ALA A 88 -81.16 -17.91 -17.14
N GLN A 89 -81.36 -17.08 -18.18
CA GLN A 89 -80.43 -16.04 -18.57
C GLN A 89 -80.29 -14.94 -17.51
N ALA A 90 -81.40 -14.44 -16.96
CA ALA A 90 -81.38 -13.42 -15.92
C ALA A 90 -80.67 -13.93 -14.66
N LEU A 91 -80.99 -15.14 -14.22
CA LEU A 91 -80.32 -15.78 -13.08
C LEU A 91 -78.84 -16.03 -13.33
N LEU A 92 -78.47 -16.42 -14.56
CA LEU A 92 -77.07 -16.62 -14.92
C LEU A 92 -76.29 -15.31 -14.87
N LEU A 93 -76.85 -14.20 -15.38
CA LEU A 93 -76.22 -12.88 -15.30
C LEU A 93 -75.96 -12.44 -13.86
N THR A 94 -76.94 -12.60 -12.97
CA THR A 94 -76.78 -12.29 -11.54
C THR A 94 -75.75 -13.21 -10.89
N ALA A 95 -75.78 -14.52 -11.18
CA ALA A 95 -74.79 -15.48 -10.68
C ALA A 95 -73.37 -15.14 -11.14
N MET A 96 -73.19 -14.69 -12.38
CA MET A 96 -71.89 -14.24 -12.90
C MET A 96 -71.42 -12.96 -12.25
N GLY A 97 -72.31 -12.00 -11.99
CA GLY A 97 -71.97 -10.79 -11.22
C GLY A 97 -71.45 -11.15 -9.83
N ARG A 98 -72.04 -12.16 -9.17
CA ARG A 98 -71.53 -12.66 -7.89
C ARG A 98 -70.18 -13.36 -8.02
N LEU A 99 -70.03 -14.26 -8.99
CA LEU A 99 -68.76 -14.96 -9.19
C LEU A 99 -67.62 -14.02 -9.57
N ASP A 100 -67.90 -12.94 -10.31
CA ASP A 100 -66.91 -11.91 -10.62
C ASP A 100 -66.48 -11.16 -9.35
N LEU A 101 -67.42 -10.80 -8.47
CA LEU A 101 -67.11 -10.20 -7.16
C LEU A 101 -66.27 -11.16 -6.29
N GLU A 102 -66.63 -12.45 -6.23
CA GLU A 102 -65.83 -13.45 -5.51
C GLU A 102 -64.42 -13.59 -6.07
N LEU A 103 -64.29 -13.58 -7.40
CA LEU A 103 -62.99 -13.62 -8.05
C LEU A 103 -62.14 -12.41 -7.64
N GLN A 104 -62.71 -11.21 -7.60
CA GLN A 104 -62.01 -10.00 -7.14
C GLN A 104 -61.56 -10.12 -5.67
N LEU A 105 -62.47 -10.50 -4.76
CA LEU A 105 -62.17 -10.65 -3.33
C LEU A 105 -61.07 -11.68 -3.05
N LEU A 106 -61.12 -12.83 -3.74
CA LEU A 106 -60.10 -13.87 -3.59
C LEU A 106 -58.75 -13.45 -4.20
N LEU A 107 -58.74 -12.63 -5.26
CA LEU A 107 -57.52 -12.08 -5.84
C LEU A 107 -56.90 -10.99 -4.95
N ASP A 108 -57.69 -10.24 -4.19
CA ASP A 108 -57.18 -9.34 -3.15
C ASP A 108 -56.55 -10.15 -2.00
N ASP A 109 -57.26 -11.18 -1.52
CA ASP A 109 -56.82 -12.03 -0.41
C ASP A 109 -55.50 -12.77 -0.71
N ILE A 110 -55.35 -13.35 -1.90
CA ILE A 110 -54.11 -14.05 -2.28
C ILE A 110 -52.88 -13.14 -2.34
N THR A 111 -53.11 -11.83 -2.47
CA THR A 111 -52.04 -10.83 -2.45
C THR A 111 -51.56 -10.56 -1.01
N GLN A 112 -52.35 -10.93 0.00
CA GLN A 112 -52.07 -10.76 1.43
C GLN A 112 -51.68 -12.08 2.12
N SER A 113 -52.28 -13.21 1.73
CA SER A 113 -52.03 -14.55 2.27
C SER A 113 -51.78 -15.55 1.13
N ALA A 114 -50.59 -16.17 1.08
CA ALA A 114 -50.18 -17.01 -0.03
C ALA A 114 -50.72 -18.46 0.06
N ASP A 115 -51.97 -18.63 0.49
CA ASP A 115 -52.49 -19.92 0.94
C ASP A 115 -53.00 -20.79 -0.24
N ASP A 116 -52.73 -22.10 -0.16
CA ASP A 116 -53.16 -23.08 -1.17
C ASP A 116 -54.69 -23.20 -1.29
N ALA A 117 -55.40 -22.95 -0.18
CA ALA A 117 -56.86 -22.93 -0.15
C ALA A 117 -57.44 -21.82 -1.04
N THR A 118 -56.89 -20.60 -0.94
CA THR A 118 -57.32 -19.46 -1.77
C THR A 118 -57.05 -19.71 -3.25
N ARG A 119 -55.91 -20.31 -3.61
CA ARG A 119 -55.63 -20.74 -5.00
C ARG A 119 -56.67 -21.73 -5.54
N SER A 120 -57.03 -22.72 -4.73
CA SER A 120 -58.06 -23.70 -5.09
C SER A 120 -59.44 -23.05 -5.28
N ASN A 121 -59.78 -22.07 -4.45
CA ASN A 121 -61.04 -21.34 -4.56
C ASN A 121 -61.09 -20.47 -5.84
N ILE A 122 -60.01 -19.73 -6.13
CA ILE A 122 -59.90 -18.95 -7.38
C ILE A 122 -60.07 -19.86 -8.59
N ARG A 123 -59.40 -21.02 -8.59
CA ARG A 123 -59.55 -22.02 -9.65
C ARG A 123 -61.00 -22.48 -9.81
N ALA A 124 -61.67 -22.80 -8.70
CA ALA A 124 -63.05 -23.29 -8.74
C ALA A 124 -64.02 -22.24 -9.31
N VAL A 125 -63.83 -20.97 -8.95
CA VAL A 125 -64.59 -19.84 -9.51
C VAL A 125 -64.31 -19.68 -11.01
N ALA A 126 -63.04 -19.69 -11.42
CA ALA A 126 -62.65 -19.57 -12.82
C ALA A 126 -63.21 -20.71 -13.68
N GLU A 127 -63.12 -21.97 -13.21
CA GLU A 127 -63.70 -23.14 -13.87
C GLU A 127 -65.22 -23.01 -14.04
N ALA A 128 -65.93 -22.52 -13.02
CA ALA A 128 -67.38 -22.31 -13.09
C ALA A 128 -67.77 -21.20 -14.08
N MET A 129 -67.07 -20.06 -14.06
CA MET A 129 -67.29 -18.96 -15.01
C MET A 129 -67.01 -19.40 -16.46
N MET A 130 -65.93 -20.16 -16.68
CA MET A 130 -65.59 -20.72 -18.00
C MET A 130 -66.65 -21.73 -18.47
N ALA A 131 -67.10 -22.64 -17.60
CA ALA A 131 -68.16 -23.60 -17.93
C ALA A 131 -69.52 -22.94 -18.21
N ALA A 132 -69.76 -21.76 -17.64
CA ALA A 132 -70.94 -20.94 -17.86
C ALA A 132 -70.88 -20.07 -19.14
N GLY A 133 -69.77 -20.11 -19.89
CA GLY A 133 -69.58 -19.32 -21.11
C GLY A 133 -68.99 -17.92 -20.90
N TYR A 134 -68.60 -17.55 -19.68
CA TYR A 134 -68.06 -16.23 -19.28
C TYR A 134 -66.52 -16.26 -19.12
N GLY A 135 -65.84 -17.09 -19.92
CA GLY A 135 -64.39 -17.22 -19.84
C GLY A 135 -63.64 -15.94 -20.19
N LYS A 136 -64.18 -15.09 -21.08
CA LYS A 136 -63.52 -13.83 -21.48
C LYS A 136 -63.54 -12.80 -20.35
N GLU A 137 -64.67 -12.70 -19.66
CA GLU A 137 -64.90 -11.83 -18.51
C GLU A 137 -64.01 -12.26 -17.35
N CYS A 138 -64.01 -13.56 -17.00
CA CYS A 138 -63.13 -14.12 -15.98
C CYS A 138 -61.64 -13.81 -16.26
N ILE A 139 -61.18 -14.07 -17.49
CA ILE A 139 -59.81 -13.76 -17.91
C ILE A 139 -59.53 -12.25 -17.84
N SER A 140 -60.49 -11.41 -18.21
CA SER A 140 -60.34 -9.94 -18.17
C SER A 140 -60.18 -9.44 -16.73
N THR A 141 -61.05 -9.87 -15.82
CA THR A 141 -61.01 -9.52 -14.39
C THR A 141 -59.71 -10.01 -13.75
N PHE A 142 -59.35 -11.28 -13.95
CA PHE A 142 -58.11 -11.85 -13.44
C PHE A 142 -56.89 -11.06 -13.93
N LYS A 143 -56.76 -10.83 -15.24
CA LYS A 143 -55.62 -10.08 -15.82
C LYS A 143 -55.52 -8.67 -15.26
N SER A 144 -56.63 -7.92 -15.21
CA SER A 144 -56.65 -6.54 -14.76
C SER A 144 -56.14 -6.43 -13.31
N HIS A 145 -56.67 -7.30 -12.45
CA HIS A 145 -56.37 -7.30 -11.03
C HIS A 145 -54.92 -7.74 -10.76
N ARG A 146 -54.48 -8.86 -11.35
CA ARG A 146 -53.11 -9.36 -11.18
C ARG A 146 -52.06 -8.43 -11.78
N ARG A 147 -52.34 -7.77 -12.91
CA ARG A 147 -51.44 -6.76 -13.49
C ARG A 147 -51.24 -5.58 -12.53
N ALA A 148 -52.30 -5.10 -11.89
CA ALA A 148 -52.21 -4.00 -10.92
C ALA A 148 -51.44 -4.41 -9.66
N ALA A 149 -51.70 -5.62 -9.13
CA ALA A 149 -50.99 -6.16 -7.99
C ALA A 149 -49.48 -6.33 -8.27
N LEU A 150 -49.13 -6.94 -9.41
CA LEU A 150 -47.75 -7.14 -9.84
C LEU A 150 -47.01 -5.81 -10.03
N ALA A 151 -47.65 -4.81 -10.64
CA ALA A 151 -47.07 -3.48 -10.80
C ALA A 151 -46.81 -2.78 -9.45
N THR A 152 -47.75 -2.91 -8.50
CA THR A 152 -47.61 -2.34 -7.15
C THR A 152 -46.47 -2.98 -6.39
N GLU A 153 -46.33 -4.31 -6.47
CA GLU A 153 -45.27 -5.04 -5.79
C GLU A 153 -43.88 -4.72 -6.39
N LEU A 154 -43.77 -4.61 -7.71
CA LEU A 154 -42.55 -4.14 -8.36
C LEU A 154 -42.19 -2.71 -7.97
N GLN A 155 -43.19 -1.82 -7.87
CA GLN A 155 -42.97 -0.45 -7.39
C GLN A 155 -42.45 -0.42 -5.95
N ARG A 156 -42.97 -1.30 -5.10
CA ARG A 156 -42.53 -1.45 -3.71
C ARG A 156 -41.09 -1.95 -3.62
N LEU A 157 -40.71 -2.92 -4.45
CA LEU A 157 -39.34 -3.45 -4.50
C LEU A 157 -38.33 -2.43 -5.02
N LEU A 158 -38.68 -1.69 -6.07
CA LEU A 158 -37.80 -0.68 -6.67
C LEU A 158 -37.72 0.59 -5.81
N GLY A 159 -38.78 0.93 -5.07
CA GLY A 159 -38.89 2.21 -4.36
C GLY A 159 -39.11 3.42 -5.28
N PHE A 160 -39.14 3.19 -6.60
CA PHE A 160 -39.48 4.15 -7.64
C PHE A 160 -40.20 3.41 -8.76
N LEU A 161 -41.35 3.89 -9.23
CA LEU A 161 -41.83 3.57 -10.58
C LEU A 161 -42.62 4.74 -11.17
N SER A 162 -42.22 5.13 -12.38
CA SER A 162 -42.96 5.91 -13.38
C SER A 162 -42.46 5.45 -14.77
N PRO A 163 -43.21 5.67 -15.86
CA PRO A 163 -43.07 4.92 -17.12
C PRO A 163 -41.67 4.96 -17.75
N PRO A 164 -41.35 4.00 -18.65
CA PRO A 164 -40.13 4.01 -19.47
C PRO A 164 -39.86 5.36 -20.14
N ASP A 165 -40.92 6.13 -20.41
CA ASP A 165 -40.90 7.46 -21.01
C ASP A 165 -40.22 8.54 -20.15
N HIS A 166 -39.95 8.32 -18.87
CA HIS A 166 -39.15 9.27 -18.07
C HIS A 166 -37.69 8.84 -17.97
N LEU A 167 -37.38 7.57 -18.29
CA LEU A 167 -36.03 7.05 -18.27
C LEU A 167 -35.14 7.83 -19.22
N HIS A 168 -35.64 8.29 -20.38
CA HIS A 168 -34.86 9.02 -21.38
C HIS A 168 -34.29 10.37 -20.87
N LYS A 169 -34.92 10.99 -19.86
CA LYS A 169 -34.57 12.32 -19.32
C LYS A 169 -33.57 12.29 -18.15
N LEU A 170 -33.27 11.11 -17.63
CA LEU A 170 -32.41 10.96 -16.45
C LEU A 170 -30.94 11.19 -16.80
N THR A 171 -30.24 11.85 -15.88
CA THR A 171 -28.78 12.00 -15.91
C THR A 171 -28.09 10.72 -15.42
N TRP A 172 -26.80 10.57 -15.73
CA TRP A 172 -26.03 9.42 -15.24
C TRP A 172 -25.96 9.40 -13.72
N GLU A 173 -25.79 10.56 -13.10
CA GLU A 173 -25.63 10.73 -11.66
C GLU A 173 -26.91 10.28 -10.90
N GLN A 174 -28.08 10.57 -11.47
CA GLN A 174 -29.36 10.07 -10.94
C GLN A 174 -29.49 8.55 -11.08
N LEU A 175 -29.01 8.00 -12.21
CA LEU A 175 -29.06 6.56 -12.48
C LEU A 175 -28.13 5.79 -11.54
N ASP A 176 -26.87 6.20 -11.45
CA ASP A 176 -25.84 5.56 -10.65
C ASP A 176 -26.10 5.66 -9.14
N GLY A 177 -26.59 6.81 -8.66
CA GLY A 177 -26.75 7.08 -7.24
C GLY A 177 -27.96 6.41 -6.58
N SER A 178 -29.06 6.18 -7.30
CA SER A 178 -30.30 5.68 -6.70
C SER A 178 -31.00 4.59 -7.50
N ILE A 179 -31.05 4.71 -8.82
CA ILE A 179 -31.88 3.84 -9.67
C ILE A 179 -31.21 2.50 -9.91
N ILE A 180 -29.93 2.46 -10.29
CA ILE A 180 -29.20 1.21 -10.53
C ILE A 180 -29.09 0.38 -9.24
N PRO A 181 -28.71 0.92 -8.06
CA PRO A 181 -28.67 0.14 -6.83
C PRO A 181 -30.01 -0.50 -6.47
N SER A 182 -31.09 0.28 -6.51
CA SER A 182 -32.44 -0.22 -6.24
C SER A 182 -32.90 -1.22 -7.32
N TRP A 183 -32.52 -1.01 -8.59
CA TRP A 183 -32.78 -1.97 -9.66
C TRP A 183 -32.02 -3.28 -9.45
N LEU A 184 -30.74 -3.26 -9.07
CA LEU A 184 -29.95 -4.46 -8.79
C LEU A 184 -30.59 -5.30 -7.68
N ALA A 185 -31.06 -4.66 -6.60
CA ALA A 185 -31.75 -5.35 -5.52
C ALA A 185 -33.11 -5.94 -5.94
N ALA A 186 -33.87 -5.20 -6.75
CA ALA A 186 -35.21 -5.60 -7.15
C ALA A 186 -35.24 -6.62 -8.30
N ALA A 187 -34.34 -6.52 -9.28
CA ALA A 187 -34.35 -7.33 -10.49
C ALA A 187 -34.16 -8.83 -10.17
N THR A 188 -33.23 -9.17 -9.28
CA THR A 188 -32.99 -10.55 -8.86
C THR A 188 -34.24 -11.15 -8.20
N VAL A 189 -34.87 -10.42 -7.27
CA VAL A 189 -36.11 -10.87 -6.62
C VAL A 189 -37.27 -10.98 -7.60
N ALA A 190 -37.38 -10.02 -8.53
CA ALA A 190 -38.44 -10.00 -9.52
C ALA A 190 -38.39 -11.22 -10.45
N PHE A 191 -37.22 -11.48 -11.06
CA PHE A 191 -37.06 -12.57 -12.03
C PHE A 191 -36.97 -13.96 -11.41
N ASN A 192 -36.39 -14.10 -10.21
CA ASN A 192 -36.25 -15.42 -9.58
C ASN A 192 -37.43 -15.81 -8.69
N SER A 193 -38.27 -14.86 -8.25
CA SER A 193 -39.35 -15.16 -7.30
C SER A 193 -40.70 -14.60 -7.73
N LEU A 194 -40.79 -13.31 -8.03
CA LEU A 194 -42.09 -12.67 -8.27
C LEU A 194 -42.77 -13.17 -9.54
N PHE A 195 -42.06 -13.18 -10.68
CA PHE A 195 -42.61 -13.69 -11.94
C PHE A 195 -42.84 -15.20 -11.89
N ALA A 196 -41.99 -15.95 -11.20
CA ALA A 196 -42.18 -17.39 -10.98
C ALA A 196 -43.44 -17.68 -10.16
N ALA A 197 -43.71 -16.91 -9.11
CA ALA A 197 -44.92 -17.02 -8.31
C ALA A 197 -46.18 -16.68 -9.13
N GLU A 198 -46.13 -15.64 -9.95
CA GLU A 198 -47.24 -15.27 -10.83
C GLU A 198 -47.50 -16.34 -11.91
N LYS A 199 -46.45 -16.93 -12.47
CA LYS A 199 -46.54 -18.07 -13.39
C LYS A 199 -47.20 -19.27 -12.72
N GLY A 200 -46.74 -19.62 -11.50
CA GLY A 200 -47.33 -20.68 -10.70
C GLY A 200 -48.81 -20.46 -10.38
N LEU A 201 -49.21 -19.22 -10.10
CA LEU A 201 -50.62 -18.86 -9.89
C LEU A 201 -51.45 -19.04 -11.17
N CYS A 202 -50.97 -18.55 -12.31
CA CYS A 202 -51.64 -18.72 -13.60
C CYS A 202 -51.81 -20.21 -13.96
N ASP A 203 -50.77 -21.01 -13.75
CA ASP A 203 -50.78 -22.44 -14.03
C ASP A 203 -51.70 -23.22 -13.10
N ALA A 204 -51.78 -22.81 -11.81
CA ALA A 204 -52.68 -23.43 -10.84
C ALA A 204 -54.16 -23.16 -11.15
N VAL A 205 -54.49 -21.91 -11.53
CA VAL A 205 -55.87 -21.46 -11.83
C VAL A 205 -56.36 -22.00 -13.18
N PHE A 206 -55.51 -22.00 -14.21
CA PHE A 206 -55.87 -22.42 -15.58
C PHE A 206 -55.29 -23.79 -15.97
N ALA A 207 -55.20 -24.74 -15.03
CA ALA A 207 -54.61 -26.05 -15.31
C ALA A 207 -55.45 -26.95 -16.24
N GLY A 208 -54.87 -28.06 -16.69
CA GLY A 208 -55.57 -29.08 -17.48
C GLY A 208 -55.86 -28.62 -18.90
N GLY A 209 -57.12 -28.71 -19.35
CA GLY A 209 -57.52 -28.33 -20.71
C GLY A 209 -57.36 -26.83 -21.05
N ASN A 210 -57.08 -26.00 -20.04
CA ASN A 210 -56.92 -24.55 -20.18
C ASN A 210 -55.45 -24.08 -20.07
N ALA A 211 -54.47 -24.98 -20.09
CA ALA A 211 -53.06 -24.60 -19.88
C ALA A 211 -52.55 -23.53 -20.87
N ALA A 212 -52.97 -23.59 -22.14
CA ALA A 212 -52.65 -22.57 -23.14
C ALA A 212 -53.26 -21.19 -22.81
N VAL A 213 -54.41 -21.16 -22.12
CA VAL A 213 -55.02 -19.92 -21.62
C VAL A 213 -54.19 -19.36 -20.47
N GLY A 214 -53.74 -20.22 -19.54
CA GLY A 214 -52.83 -19.83 -18.45
C GLY A 214 -51.55 -19.17 -18.97
N GLU A 215 -50.93 -19.76 -19.99
CA GLU A 215 -49.74 -19.21 -20.66
C GLU A 215 -50.01 -17.80 -21.23
N ALA A 216 -51.11 -17.63 -21.96
CA ALA A 216 -51.49 -16.35 -22.56
C ALA A 216 -51.87 -15.28 -21.52
N VAL A 217 -52.51 -15.69 -20.42
CA VAL A 217 -52.84 -14.81 -19.29
C VAL A 217 -51.58 -14.35 -18.58
N PHE A 218 -50.65 -15.26 -18.28
CA PHE A 218 -49.37 -14.94 -17.68
C PHE A 218 -48.60 -13.93 -18.54
N ALA A 219 -48.44 -14.20 -19.84
CA ALA A 219 -47.76 -13.30 -20.75
C ALA A 219 -48.40 -11.89 -20.77
N ALA A 220 -49.73 -11.81 -20.76
CA ALA A 220 -50.45 -10.53 -20.74
C ALA A 220 -50.31 -9.77 -19.41
N VAL A 221 -50.02 -10.45 -18.30
CA VAL A 221 -49.82 -9.83 -16.99
C VAL A 221 -48.36 -9.40 -16.80
N ALA A 222 -47.41 -10.25 -17.20
CA ALA A 222 -46.00 -10.13 -16.83
C ALA A 222 -45.12 -9.42 -17.88
N ASN A 223 -45.39 -9.55 -19.19
CA ASN A 223 -44.45 -9.13 -20.24
C ASN A 223 -44.13 -7.62 -20.19
N ASP A 224 -45.14 -6.76 -20.01
CA ASP A 224 -44.95 -5.30 -19.97
C ASP A 224 -44.05 -4.89 -18.79
N GLN A 225 -44.22 -5.54 -17.64
CA GLN A 225 -43.46 -5.26 -16.43
C GLN A 225 -42.02 -5.78 -16.54
N ALA A 226 -41.84 -7.01 -17.03
CA ALA A 226 -40.51 -7.57 -17.30
C ALA A 226 -39.74 -6.74 -18.33
N THR A 227 -40.41 -6.31 -19.39
CA THR A 227 -39.83 -5.44 -20.43
C THR A 227 -39.43 -4.08 -19.87
N SER A 228 -40.26 -3.50 -18.99
CA SER A 228 -39.95 -2.23 -18.32
C SER A 228 -38.74 -2.34 -17.39
N LEU A 229 -38.58 -3.45 -16.66
CA LEU A 229 -37.38 -3.71 -15.86
C LEU A 229 -36.11 -3.82 -16.71
N LEU A 230 -36.17 -4.51 -17.84
CA LEU A 230 -35.04 -4.63 -18.78
C LEU A 230 -34.69 -3.28 -19.43
N ALA A 231 -35.70 -2.43 -19.69
CA ALA A 231 -35.49 -1.10 -20.25
C ALA A 231 -34.68 -0.17 -19.32
N VAL A 232 -34.73 -0.37 -18.00
CA VAL A 232 -33.89 0.37 -17.03
C VAL A 232 -32.41 0.03 -17.23
N ALA A 233 -32.08 -1.25 -17.34
CA ALA A 233 -30.71 -1.71 -17.62
C ALA A 233 -30.21 -1.19 -18.99
N GLU A 234 -31.04 -1.29 -20.02
CA GLU A 234 -30.74 -0.76 -21.36
C GLU A 234 -30.45 0.76 -21.32
N ALA A 235 -31.27 1.52 -20.60
CA ALA A 235 -31.13 2.97 -20.47
C ALA A 235 -29.91 3.38 -19.64
N ALA A 236 -29.51 2.58 -18.65
CA ALA A 236 -28.27 2.79 -17.90
C ALA A 236 -27.05 2.60 -18.82
N VAL A 237 -27.00 1.50 -19.56
CA VAL A 237 -25.90 1.13 -20.46
C VAL A 237 -25.73 2.14 -21.58
N ALA A 238 -26.83 2.56 -22.22
CA ALA A 238 -26.81 3.56 -23.29
C ALA A 238 -26.19 4.91 -22.84
N ARG A 239 -26.26 5.21 -21.53
CA ARG A 239 -25.74 6.47 -20.95
C ARG A 239 -24.40 6.36 -20.28
N ALA A 240 -23.86 5.16 -20.13
CA ALA A 240 -22.57 4.96 -19.52
C ALA A 240 -21.47 5.79 -20.20
N ARG A 241 -21.63 6.26 -21.45
CA ARG A 241 -20.56 6.91 -22.25
C ARG A 241 -19.32 6.01 -22.29
N ARG A 242 -18.32 6.35 -23.12
CA ARG A 242 -17.06 5.59 -23.15
C ARG A 242 -16.10 6.07 -22.06
N ALA A 243 -16.54 6.03 -20.80
CA ALA A 243 -15.83 6.57 -19.66
C ALA A 243 -15.41 5.46 -18.67
N PRO A 244 -14.11 5.33 -18.32
CA PRO A 244 -13.60 4.22 -17.50
C PRO A 244 -14.28 4.08 -16.13
N GLU A 245 -14.51 5.18 -15.43
CA GLU A 245 -15.09 5.19 -14.08
C GLU A 245 -16.50 4.58 -14.01
N ARG A 246 -17.19 4.50 -15.14
CA ARG A 246 -18.55 3.95 -15.24
C ARG A 246 -18.57 2.46 -15.58
N LEU A 247 -17.43 1.86 -15.93
CA LEU A 247 -17.33 0.45 -16.29
C LEU A 247 -17.86 -0.47 -15.18
N PHE A 248 -17.47 -0.23 -13.93
CA PHE A 248 -17.85 -1.08 -12.81
C PHE A 248 -19.36 -1.19 -12.65
N ARG A 249 -20.07 -0.08 -12.88
CA ARG A 249 -21.53 -0.07 -12.82
C ARG A 249 -22.19 -0.79 -13.99
N VAL A 250 -21.58 -0.73 -15.17
CA VAL A 250 -21.98 -1.53 -16.33
C VAL A 250 -21.76 -3.02 -16.07
N LEU A 251 -20.66 -3.39 -15.40
CA LEU A 251 -20.37 -4.78 -15.00
C LEU A 251 -21.35 -5.27 -13.92
N ASP A 252 -21.69 -4.44 -12.91
CA ASP A 252 -22.71 -4.78 -11.91
C ASP A 252 -24.05 -5.14 -12.60
N VAL A 253 -24.46 -4.36 -13.61
CA VAL A 253 -25.68 -4.62 -14.38
C VAL A 253 -25.54 -5.89 -15.24
N HIS A 254 -24.38 -6.11 -15.86
CA HIS A 254 -24.10 -7.32 -16.63
C HIS A 254 -24.24 -8.59 -15.77
N ASP A 255 -23.62 -8.59 -14.60
CA ASP A 255 -23.58 -9.74 -13.70
C ASP A 255 -24.98 -10.04 -13.17
N ALA A 256 -25.74 -9.01 -12.75
CA ALA A 256 -27.13 -9.17 -12.35
C ALA A 256 -28.01 -9.72 -13.48
N LEU A 257 -27.85 -9.24 -14.72
CA LEU A 257 -28.61 -9.76 -15.86
C LEU A 257 -28.26 -11.22 -16.18
N THR A 258 -26.98 -11.58 -16.05
CA THR A 258 -26.53 -12.96 -16.27
C THR A 258 -27.06 -13.89 -15.18
N GLU A 259 -27.08 -13.43 -13.92
CA GLU A 259 -27.61 -14.18 -12.78
C GLU A 259 -29.10 -14.48 -12.93
N VAL A 260 -29.90 -13.52 -13.41
CA VAL A 260 -31.36 -13.69 -13.57
C VAL A 260 -31.75 -14.41 -14.86
N LEU A 261 -30.85 -14.52 -15.84
CA LEU A 261 -31.16 -15.07 -17.16
C LEU A 261 -31.73 -16.50 -17.09
N PRO A 262 -31.17 -17.46 -16.32
CA PRO A 262 -31.75 -18.80 -16.21
C PRO A 262 -33.17 -18.81 -15.63
N GLY A 263 -33.42 -17.98 -14.60
CA GLY A 263 -34.74 -17.84 -13.98
C GLY A 263 -35.76 -17.24 -14.96
N LEU A 264 -35.36 -16.21 -15.70
CA LEU A 264 -36.15 -15.59 -16.74
C LEU A 264 -36.53 -16.59 -17.84
N LEU A 265 -35.55 -17.33 -18.37
CA LEU A 265 -35.78 -18.34 -19.41
C LEU A 265 -36.71 -19.46 -18.92
N SER A 266 -36.55 -19.90 -17.66
CA SER A 266 -37.43 -20.91 -17.07
C SER A 266 -38.88 -20.45 -16.92
N VAL A 267 -39.11 -19.16 -16.67
CA VAL A 267 -40.46 -18.62 -16.38
C VAL A 267 -41.19 -18.17 -17.65
N PHE A 268 -40.49 -17.49 -18.57
CA PHE A 268 -41.08 -16.92 -19.78
C PHE A 268 -40.89 -17.80 -21.02
N GLY A 269 -39.94 -18.74 -20.98
CA GLY A 269 -39.57 -19.58 -22.11
C GLY A 269 -38.62 -18.90 -23.09
N ASP A 270 -37.76 -19.71 -23.71
CA ASP A 270 -36.67 -19.26 -24.60
C ASP A 270 -37.14 -18.49 -25.83
N SER A 271 -38.35 -18.77 -26.31
CA SER A 271 -38.92 -18.14 -27.51
C SER A 271 -39.74 -16.88 -27.21
N SER A 272 -39.76 -16.40 -25.97
CA SER A 272 -40.52 -15.21 -25.58
C SER A 272 -39.83 -13.91 -26.02
N GLU A 273 -40.64 -12.86 -26.21
CA GLU A 273 -40.12 -11.51 -26.47
C GLU A 273 -39.24 -11.00 -25.32
N VAL A 274 -39.59 -11.36 -24.08
CA VAL A 274 -38.82 -11.00 -22.88
C VAL A 274 -37.45 -11.68 -22.89
N ALA A 275 -37.37 -12.97 -23.23
CA ALA A 275 -36.10 -13.68 -23.38
C ALA A 275 -35.22 -13.10 -24.49
N ALA A 276 -35.81 -12.85 -25.67
CA ALA A 276 -35.10 -12.23 -26.79
C ALA A 276 -34.56 -10.82 -26.41
N ARG A 277 -35.36 -10.03 -25.69
CA ARG A 277 -34.93 -8.71 -25.21
C ARG A 277 -33.86 -8.80 -24.14
N ALA A 278 -33.97 -9.73 -23.18
CA ALA A 278 -32.95 -9.92 -22.15
C ALA A 278 -31.59 -10.27 -22.76
N ALA A 279 -31.56 -11.23 -23.70
CA ALA A 279 -30.35 -11.59 -24.43
C ALA A 279 -29.75 -10.39 -25.20
N LEU A 280 -30.59 -9.60 -25.88
CA LEU A 280 -30.15 -8.38 -26.56
C LEU A 280 -29.55 -7.35 -25.59
N VAL A 281 -30.16 -7.15 -24.42
CA VAL A 281 -29.66 -6.21 -23.42
C VAL A 281 -28.33 -6.69 -22.86
N VAL A 282 -28.17 -7.98 -22.53
CA VAL A 282 -26.89 -8.56 -22.10
C VAL A 282 -25.79 -8.32 -23.14
N ALA A 283 -26.07 -8.58 -24.42
CA ALA A 283 -25.12 -8.33 -25.51
C ALA A 283 -24.73 -6.85 -25.62
N LYS A 284 -25.70 -5.92 -25.50
CA LYS A 284 -25.45 -4.46 -25.50
C LYS A 284 -24.62 -4.02 -24.30
N VAL A 285 -24.88 -4.57 -23.11
CA VAL A 285 -24.10 -4.30 -21.90
C VAL A 285 -22.65 -4.74 -22.14
N GLY A 286 -22.47 -5.91 -22.76
CA GLY A 286 -21.15 -6.41 -23.06
C GLY A 286 -20.39 -5.59 -24.10
N GLU A 287 -21.07 -5.15 -25.16
CA GLU A 287 -20.50 -4.21 -26.14
C GLU A 287 -20.09 -2.89 -25.49
N ALA A 288 -20.91 -2.33 -24.61
CA ALA A 288 -20.60 -1.10 -23.89
C ALA A 288 -19.35 -1.27 -23.00
N ALA A 289 -19.26 -2.37 -22.26
CA ALA A 289 -18.09 -2.69 -21.43
C ALA A 289 -16.81 -2.81 -22.28
N ARG A 290 -16.86 -3.56 -23.39
CA ARG A 290 -15.74 -3.66 -24.36
C ARG A 290 -15.37 -2.29 -24.94
N GLY A 291 -16.35 -1.47 -25.27
CA GLY A 291 -16.15 -0.11 -25.80
C GLY A 291 -15.49 0.84 -24.79
N ILE A 292 -15.84 0.74 -23.50
CA ILE A 292 -15.20 1.50 -22.42
C ILE A 292 -13.74 1.05 -22.24
N LEU A 293 -13.48 -0.27 -22.19
CA LEU A 293 -12.12 -0.83 -22.07
C LEU A 293 -11.22 -0.41 -23.24
N GLY A 294 -11.73 -0.49 -24.48
CA GLY A 294 -11.01 -0.01 -25.66
C GLY A 294 -10.74 1.51 -25.63
N SER A 295 -11.67 2.28 -25.07
CA SER A 295 -11.48 3.73 -24.92
C SER A 295 -10.48 4.08 -23.83
N LEU A 296 -10.42 3.31 -22.73
CA LEU A 296 -9.38 3.40 -21.72
C LEU A 296 -8.00 3.12 -22.33
N GLU A 297 -7.88 2.06 -23.12
CA GLU A 297 -6.63 1.72 -23.81
C GLU A 297 -6.15 2.87 -24.71
N VAL A 298 -7.05 3.41 -25.55
CA VAL A 298 -6.75 4.56 -26.41
C VAL A 298 -6.40 5.80 -25.58
N ALA A 299 -7.07 6.04 -24.45
CA ALA A 299 -6.78 7.16 -23.58
C ALA A 299 -5.37 7.04 -22.94
N ILE A 300 -4.96 5.84 -22.54
CA ILE A 300 -3.60 5.56 -22.05
C ILE A 300 -2.57 5.86 -23.15
N GLN A 301 -2.78 5.34 -24.36
CA GLN A 301 -1.86 5.55 -25.48
C GLN A 301 -1.77 7.03 -25.89
N LYS A 302 -2.91 7.73 -25.91
CA LYS A 302 -3.01 9.15 -26.32
C LYS A 302 -2.77 10.14 -25.20
N GLU A 303 -2.40 9.71 -24.00
CA GLU A 303 -2.18 10.61 -22.86
C GLU A 303 -1.22 11.75 -23.27
N PRO A 304 -1.69 13.03 -23.26
CA PRO A 304 -1.06 14.14 -23.95
C PRO A 304 0.11 14.75 -23.19
N SER A 305 0.28 14.44 -21.90
CA SER A 305 1.32 15.04 -21.08
C SER A 305 2.72 14.67 -21.58
N LYS A 306 3.51 15.70 -21.85
CA LYS A 306 4.97 15.61 -21.99
C LYS A 306 5.68 15.83 -20.65
N ALA A 307 4.94 16.08 -19.57
CA ALA A 307 5.52 16.32 -18.26
C ALA A 307 6.20 15.04 -17.77
N THR A 308 7.49 15.15 -17.50
CA THR A 308 8.28 14.09 -16.88
C THR A 308 7.98 14.07 -15.38
N ALA A 309 7.98 12.88 -14.78
CA ALA A 309 7.85 12.75 -13.34
C ALA A 309 9.13 13.27 -12.68
N ALA A 310 8.99 14.23 -11.75
CA ALA A 310 10.13 14.78 -11.04
C ALA A 310 10.95 13.66 -10.36
N GLY A 311 12.28 13.74 -10.48
CA GLY A 311 13.19 12.74 -9.91
C GLY A 311 13.05 11.32 -10.46
N GLY A 312 12.32 11.11 -11.57
CA GLY A 312 12.09 9.78 -12.13
C GLY A 312 11.07 8.95 -11.35
N ALA A 313 10.27 9.58 -10.49
CA ALA A 313 9.28 8.89 -9.66
C ALA A 313 8.22 8.12 -10.48
N VAL A 314 7.46 7.25 -9.79
CA VAL A 314 6.31 6.56 -10.38
C VAL A 314 5.31 7.59 -10.95
N HIS A 315 4.93 7.42 -12.21
CA HIS A 315 4.05 8.33 -12.93
C HIS A 315 2.60 8.24 -12.42
N PRO A 316 1.85 9.35 -12.34
CA PRO A 316 0.44 9.33 -11.95
C PRO A 316 -0.43 8.40 -12.81
N LEU A 317 -0.18 8.35 -14.12
CA LEU A 317 -0.84 7.40 -15.04
C LEU A 317 -0.65 5.94 -14.60
N THR A 318 0.57 5.56 -14.21
CA THR A 318 0.87 4.21 -13.71
C THR A 318 0.06 3.90 -12.46
N ARG A 319 -0.02 4.85 -11.52
CA ARG A 319 -0.83 4.69 -10.30
C ARG A 319 -2.31 4.53 -10.64
N TYR A 320 -2.84 5.39 -11.50
CA TYR A 320 -4.23 5.37 -11.92
C TYR A 320 -4.59 4.04 -12.59
N VAL A 321 -3.86 3.65 -13.64
CA VAL A 321 -4.13 2.43 -14.40
C VAL A 321 -3.99 1.19 -13.53
N MET A 322 -2.93 1.08 -12.74
CA MET A 322 -2.75 -0.13 -11.91
C MET A 322 -3.78 -0.23 -10.79
N ASN A 323 -4.17 0.89 -10.17
CA ASN A 323 -5.27 0.85 -9.19
C ASN A 323 -6.59 0.45 -9.86
N TYR A 324 -6.88 1.01 -11.04
CA TYR A 324 -8.06 0.64 -11.84
C TYR A 324 -8.08 -0.86 -12.17
N LEU A 325 -6.94 -1.42 -12.59
CA LEU A 325 -6.82 -2.86 -12.90
C LEU A 325 -6.95 -3.75 -11.66
N VAL A 326 -6.48 -3.29 -10.50
CA VAL A 326 -6.70 -4.00 -9.23
C VAL A 326 -8.19 -4.11 -8.91
N PHE A 327 -8.96 -3.01 -9.06
CA PHE A 327 -10.42 -3.05 -8.91
C PHE A 327 -11.09 -3.88 -9.99
N LEU A 328 -10.62 -3.79 -11.23
CA LEU A 328 -11.17 -4.56 -12.35
C LEU A 328 -11.00 -6.07 -12.13
N ALA A 329 -9.92 -6.51 -11.47
CA ALA A 329 -9.69 -7.91 -11.14
C ALA A 329 -10.75 -8.50 -10.18
N ASP A 330 -11.51 -7.66 -9.44
CA ASP A 330 -12.63 -8.14 -8.64
C ASP A 330 -13.78 -8.67 -9.50
N TYR A 331 -13.88 -8.23 -10.76
CA TYR A 331 -14.92 -8.57 -11.74
C TYR A 331 -14.49 -9.66 -12.73
N GLN A 332 -13.62 -10.59 -12.31
CA GLN A 332 -13.04 -11.61 -13.21
C GLN A 332 -14.10 -12.48 -13.92
N GLU A 333 -15.20 -12.80 -13.25
CA GLU A 333 -16.27 -13.65 -13.80
C GLU A 333 -17.08 -12.90 -14.86
N GLY A 334 -17.51 -11.67 -14.55
CA GLY A 334 -18.15 -10.78 -15.52
C GLY A 334 -17.26 -10.53 -16.75
N LEU A 335 -15.96 -10.31 -16.55
CA LEU A 335 -15.00 -10.15 -17.64
C LEU A 335 -14.82 -11.39 -18.52
N ALA A 336 -14.90 -12.59 -17.94
CA ALA A 336 -14.80 -13.84 -18.69
C ALA A 336 -16.00 -14.04 -19.61
N LEU A 337 -17.18 -13.55 -19.21
CA LEU A 337 -18.41 -13.66 -19.99
C LEU A 337 -18.46 -12.65 -21.16
N LEU A 338 -17.92 -11.44 -20.97
CA LEU A 338 -17.77 -10.42 -22.03
C LEU A 338 -16.96 -10.89 -23.25
N VAL A 339 -16.23 -11.96 -23.04
CA VAL A 339 -15.16 -12.48 -23.84
C VAL A 339 -15.62 -13.67 -24.70
N TYR A 340 -16.67 -14.39 -24.27
CA TYR A 340 -17.28 -15.51 -25.02
C TYR A 340 -18.17 -15.06 -26.18
N ASP A 341 -18.65 -13.81 -26.15
CA ASP A 341 -19.63 -13.27 -27.10
C ASP A 341 -18.98 -12.67 -28.37
N ASP A 342 -17.63 -12.68 -28.45
CA ASP A 342 -16.86 -12.13 -29.58
C ASP A 342 -16.45 -13.26 -30.55
N HIS A 343 -17.29 -13.56 -31.54
CA HIS A 343 -17.14 -14.69 -32.47
C HIS A 343 -15.96 -14.60 -33.46
N GLU A 344 -15.00 -13.67 -33.33
CA GLU A 344 -13.97 -13.46 -34.36
C GLU A 344 -12.50 -13.60 -33.94
N GLN A 345 -12.14 -13.92 -32.68
CA GLN A 345 -10.73 -14.21 -32.33
C GLN A 345 -10.56 -15.02 -31.03
N GLU A 346 -10.55 -16.35 -31.14
CA GLU A 346 -10.43 -17.32 -30.02
C GLU A 346 -9.15 -17.20 -29.14
N ALA A 347 -8.19 -16.33 -29.49
CA ALA A 347 -6.95 -16.14 -28.72
C ALA A 347 -6.89 -14.82 -27.94
N SER A 348 -7.83 -13.88 -28.16
CA SER A 348 -7.87 -12.57 -27.50
C SER A 348 -8.81 -12.53 -26.28
N SER A 349 -9.44 -13.66 -25.99
CA SER A 349 -10.67 -13.84 -25.23
C SER A 349 -10.38 -14.43 -23.85
N SER A 350 -9.55 -13.75 -23.04
CA SER A 350 -9.43 -14.05 -21.61
C SER A 350 -9.33 -12.74 -20.83
N PRO A 351 -9.89 -12.66 -19.61
CA PRO A 351 -9.63 -11.52 -18.71
C PRO A 351 -8.13 -11.20 -18.59
N SER A 352 -7.29 -12.23 -18.66
CA SER A 352 -5.83 -12.09 -18.68
C SER A 352 -5.34 -11.29 -19.88
N VAL A 353 -5.84 -11.56 -21.09
CA VAL A 353 -5.43 -10.85 -22.31
C VAL A 353 -5.82 -9.37 -22.25
N ILE A 354 -7.03 -9.06 -21.78
CA ILE A 354 -7.50 -7.68 -21.63
C ILE A 354 -6.59 -6.89 -20.68
N ILE A 355 -6.32 -7.45 -19.50
CA ILE A 355 -5.47 -6.81 -18.50
C ILE A 355 -4.04 -6.67 -19.04
N GLN A 356 -3.47 -7.72 -19.66
CA GLN A 356 -2.13 -7.67 -20.26
C GLN A 356 -2.03 -6.61 -21.35
N ARG A 357 -3.08 -6.43 -22.18
CA ARG A 357 -3.11 -5.41 -23.23
C ARG A 357 -3.10 -3.99 -22.64
N LEU A 358 -3.91 -3.74 -21.60
CA LEU A 358 -3.92 -2.45 -20.91
C LEU A 358 -2.59 -2.14 -20.21
N VAL A 359 -1.98 -3.14 -19.56
CA VAL A 359 -0.64 -2.98 -18.97
C VAL A 359 0.41 -2.73 -20.05
N SER A 360 0.34 -3.44 -21.18
CA SER A 360 1.26 -3.23 -22.30
C SER A 360 1.12 -1.83 -22.90
N ALA A 361 -0.11 -1.33 -23.05
CA ALA A 361 -0.37 0.04 -23.48
C ALA A 361 0.22 1.08 -22.51
N LEU A 362 0.11 0.82 -21.20
CA LEU A 362 0.73 1.65 -20.16
C LEU A 362 2.27 1.64 -20.29
N LEU A 363 2.88 0.45 -20.31
CA LEU A 363 4.34 0.31 -20.38
C LEU A 363 4.92 0.95 -21.66
N GLY A 364 4.31 0.71 -22.82
CA GLY A 364 4.71 1.36 -24.08
C GLY A 364 4.58 2.89 -24.02
N LYS A 365 3.56 3.41 -23.33
CA LYS A 365 3.44 4.86 -23.13
C LYS A 365 4.52 5.43 -22.22
N LEU A 366 4.90 4.68 -21.17
CA LEU A 366 5.98 5.06 -20.26
C LEU A 366 7.34 5.04 -20.97
N GLU A 367 7.59 4.08 -21.87
CA GLU A 367 8.78 4.07 -22.73
C GLU A 367 8.87 5.33 -23.60
N ALA A 368 7.77 5.72 -24.26
CA ALA A 368 7.73 6.96 -25.03
C ALA A 368 8.01 8.20 -24.18
N LYS A 369 7.54 8.23 -22.92
CA LYS A 369 7.81 9.31 -21.95
C LYS A 369 9.24 9.30 -21.43
N ALA A 370 9.84 8.13 -21.25
CA ALA A 370 11.24 8.00 -20.86
C ALA A 370 12.16 8.70 -21.87
N GLY A 371 11.81 8.67 -23.16
CA GLY A 371 12.51 9.41 -24.21
C GLY A 371 12.48 10.95 -24.08
N CYS A 372 11.64 11.52 -23.21
CA CYS A 372 11.57 12.97 -22.98
C CYS A 372 12.53 13.47 -21.88
N TYR A 373 13.18 12.58 -21.12
CA TYR A 373 14.18 12.99 -20.14
C TYR A 373 15.49 13.37 -20.82
N ARG A 374 16.11 14.45 -20.35
CA ARG A 374 17.43 14.91 -20.82
C ARG A 374 18.54 13.92 -20.47
N GLU A 375 18.53 13.45 -19.22
CA GLU A 375 19.53 12.51 -18.73
C GLU A 375 19.10 11.07 -18.99
N VAL A 376 19.94 10.31 -19.71
CA VAL A 376 19.68 8.89 -20.01
C VAL A 376 19.56 8.07 -18.73
N ALA A 377 20.37 8.35 -17.72
CA ALA A 377 20.27 7.65 -16.44
C ALA A 377 18.90 7.87 -15.78
N LEU A 378 18.37 9.10 -15.81
CA LEU A 378 17.07 9.42 -15.24
C LEU A 378 15.90 8.76 -15.99
N SER A 379 16.00 8.62 -17.32
CA SER A 379 14.98 7.91 -18.10
C SER A 379 14.88 6.44 -17.74
N TYR A 380 16.01 5.76 -17.52
CA TYR A 380 16.03 4.35 -17.11
C TYR A 380 15.68 4.16 -15.64
N LEU A 381 15.99 5.11 -14.75
CA LEU A 381 15.46 5.11 -13.39
C LEU A 381 13.92 5.20 -13.40
N PHE A 382 13.37 6.10 -14.22
CA PHE A 382 11.92 6.22 -14.41
C PHE A 382 11.29 4.91 -14.89
N LEU A 383 11.89 4.24 -15.87
CA LEU A 383 11.41 2.94 -16.35
C LEU A 383 11.50 1.86 -15.27
N ALA A 384 12.62 1.77 -14.53
CA ALA A 384 12.78 0.83 -13.43
C ALA A 384 11.69 1.03 -12.38
N ASN A 385 11.47 2.26 -11.93
CA ASN A 385 10.48 2.62 -10.94
C ASN A 385 9.05 2.23 -11.35
N ASN A 386 8.65 2.57 -12.57
CA ASN A 386 7.28 2.30 -13.01
C ASN A 386 7.06 0.80 -13.29
N THR A 387 8.02 0.11 -13.88
CA THR A 387 7.92 -1.33 -14.15
C THR A 387 7.91 -2.14 -12.84
N GLN A 388 8.74 -1.77 -11.86
CA GLN A 388 8.72 -2.42 -10.55
C GLN A 388 7.40 -2.13 -9.81
N TYR A 389 6.90 -0.90 -9.87
CA TYR A 389 5.59 -0.57 -9.28
C TYR A 389 4.46 -1.41 -9.87
N VAL A 390 4.45 -1.64 -11.19
CA VAL A 390 3.49 -2.53 -11.86
C VAL A 390 3.60 -3.95 -11.31
N ALA A 391 4.82 -4.49 -11.19
CA ALA A 391 5.06 -5.82 -10.62
C ALA A 391 4.55 -5.93 -9.18
N ASN A 392 4.89 -4.95 -8.33
CA ASN A 392 4.50 -4.91 -6.92
C ASN A 392 2.98 -4.81 -6.75
N LYS A 393 2.29 -4.08 -7.64
CA LYS A 393 0.82 -4.03 -7.64
C LYS A 393 0.16 -5.35 -8.00
N VAL A 394 0.75 -6.12 -8.92
CA VAL A 394 0.27 -7.47 -9.24
C VAL A 394 0.51 -8.41 -8.06
N VAL A 395 1.72 -8.41 -7.46
CA VAL A 395 2.03 -9.24 -6.29
C VAL A 395 1.11 -8.92 -5.10
N GLY A 396 0.81 -7.65 -4.87
CA GLY A 396 -0.05 -7.20 -3.77
C GLY A 396 -1.54 -7.51 -3.94
N SER A 397 -2.00 -7.90 -5.15
CA SER A 397 -3.40 -8.27 -5.39
C SER A 397 -3.51 -9.74 -5.80
N GLY A 398 -4.02 -10.57 -4.88
CA GLY A 398 -4.19 -12.01 -5.12
C GLY A 398 -5.04 -12.33 -6.35
N LYS A 399 -6.10 -11.56 -6.61
CA LYS A 399 -6.97 -11.74 -7.79
C LYS A 399 -6.26 -11.33 -9.08
N LEU A 400 -5.61 -10.17 -9.12
CA LEU A 400 -4.88 -9.71 -10.30
C LEU A 400 -3.71 -10.65 -10.64
N ARG A 401 -3.01 -11.15 -9.61
CA ARG A 401 -1.98 -12.19 -9.75
C ARG A 401 -2.56 -13.50 -10.27
N GLY A 402 -3.72 -13.93 -9.76
CA GLY A 402 -4.42 -15.12 -10.25
C GLY A 402 -4.77 -15.04 -11.74
N ILE A 403 -5.19 -13.87 -12.21
CA ILE A 403 -5.55 -13.64 -13.63
C ILE A 403 -4.30 -13.61 -14.54
N LEU A 404 -3.22 -12.96 -14.10
CA LEU A 404 -2.00 -12.80 -14.91
C LEU A 404 -1.04 -14.00 -14.83
N GLY A 405 -1.15 -14.80 -13.78
CA GLY A 405 -0.29 -15.95 -13.50
C GLY A 405 0.93 -15.60 -12.62
N ASP A 406 1.40 -16.59 -11.86
CA ASP A 406 2.43 -16.42 -10.82
C ASP A 406 3.78 -15.90 -11.34
N GLY A 407 4.20 -16.34 -12.54
CA GLY A 407 5.46 -15.92 -13.15
C GLY A 407 5.43 -14.55 -13.84
N TRP A 408 4.24 -13.95 -14.02
CA TRP A 408 4.11 -12.71 -14.79
C TRP A 408 4.73 -11.53 -14.06
N ALA A 409 4.50 -11.40 -12.75
CA ALA A 409 5.07 -10.32 -11.95
C ALA A 409 6.60 -10.44 -11.86
N GLU A 410 7.11 -11.65 -11.69
CA GLU A 410 8.55 -11.91 -11.66
C GLU A 410 9.23 -11.51 -12.99
N ALA A 411 8.58 -11.80 -14.13
CA ALA A 411 9.07 -11.35 -15.43
C ALA A 411 9.17 -9.81 -15.54
N GLN A 412 8.20 -9.07 -14.97
CA GLN A 412 8.28 -7.60 -14.93
C GLN A 412 9.36 -7.10 -13.97
N SER A 413 9.51 -7.69 -12.78
CA SER A 413 10.61 -7.36 -11.87
C SER A 413 11.98 -7.68 -12.51
N GLY A 414 12.07 -8.72 -13.35
CA GLY A 414 13.23 -8.99 -14.19
C GLY A 414 13.55 -7.84 -15.16
N LYS A 415 12.53 -7.30 -15.85
CA LYS A 415 12.69 -6.13 -16.74
C LYS A 415 13.10 -4.87 -15.97
N ALA A 416 12.51 -4.63 -14.80
CA ALA A 416 12.88 -3.51 -13.93
C ALA A 416 14.36 -3.58 -13.53
N ARG A 417 14.86 -4.77 -13.13
CA ARG A 417 16.28 -5.00 -12.86
C ARG A 417 17.18 -4.77 -14.08
N ALA A 418 16.72 -5.14 -15.28
CA ALA A 418 17.44 -4.82 -16.52
C ALA A 418 17.57 -3.30 -16.73
N HIS A 419 16.52 -2.52 -16.46
CA HIS A 419 16.58 -1.06 -16.52
C HIS A 419 17.57 -0.47 -15.49
N VAL A 420 17.59 -1.00 -14.26
CA VAL A 420 18.59 -0.63 -13.23
C VAL A 420 20.01 -0.80 -13.76
N GLY A 421 20.31 -1.92 -14.44
CA GLY A 421 21.62 -2.15 -15.04
C GLY A 421 22.02 -1.11 -16.08
N VAL A 422 21.07 -0.62 -16.91
CA VAL A 422 21.34 0.45 -17.88
C VAL A 422 21.52 1.80 -17.18
N TYR A 423 20.68 2.11 -16.18
CA TYR A 423 20.82 3.31 -15.36
C TYR A 423 22.20 3.39 -14.71
N VAL A 424 22.71 2.32 -14.08
CA VAL A 424 24.02 2.33 -13.41
C VAL A 424 25.13 2.62 -14.42
N ARG A 425 25.10 2.01 -15.61
CA ARG A 425 26.09 2.29 -16.66
C ARG A 425 26.03 3.74 -17.14
N ALA A 426 24.85 4.33 -17.25
CA ALA A 426 24.68 5.71 -17.68
C ALA A 426 25.09 6.71 -16.59
N ALA A 427 24.67 6.49 -15.34
CA ALA A 427 24.91 7.39 -14.21
C ALA A 427 26.38 7.38 -13.76
N TRP A 428 26.99 6.21 -13.71
CA TRP A 428 28.34 6.00 -13.17
C TRP A 428 29.39 5.72 -14.25
N GLY A 429 29.00 5.76 -15.53
CA GLY A 429 29.88 5.50 -16.67
C GLY A 429 31.11 6.41 -16.70
N LYS A 430 30.93 7.71 -16.43
CA LYS A 430 32.04 8.68 -16.38
C LYS A 430 33.03 8.37 -15.27
N VAL A 431 32.56 8.00 -14.07
CA VAL A 431 33.40 7.59 -12.94
C VAL A 431 34.23 6.36 -13.31
N MET A 432 33.58 5.34 -13.87
CA MET A 432 34.27 4.12 -14.29
C MET A 432 35.29 4.37 -15.40
N ALA A 433 34.99 5.28 -16.33
CA ALA A 433 35.89 5.68 -17.42
C ALA A 433 37.11 6.44 -16.87
N ALA A 434 36.91 7.43 -16.00
CA ALA A 434 37.98 8.21 -15.38
C ALA A 434 38.97 7.33 -14.59
N ILE A 435 38.43 6.37 -13.82
CA ILE A 435 39.25 5.37 -13.10
C ILE A 435 40.08 4.53 -14.08
N SER A 436 39.46 4.04 -15.16
CA SER A 436 40.10 3.15 -16.12
C SER A 436 41.11 3.88 -17.02
N GLY A 437 40.86 5.16 -17.31
CA GLY A 437 41.74 6.04 -18.07
C GLY A 437 42.97 6.54 -17.29
N ALA A 438 43.07 6.18 -16.00
CA ALA A 438 44.14 6.63 -15.10
C ALA A 438 44.25 8.17 -15.03
N GLU A 439 43.09 8.84 -15.03
CA GLU A 439 43.02 10.29 -14.88
C GLU A 439 43.57 10.76 -13.52
N ALA A 440 43.83 12.07 -13.40
CA ALA A 440 44.30 12.66 -12.16
C ALA A 440 43.28 12.43 -11.02
N PRO A 441 43.74 12.26 -9.76
CA PRO A 441 42.84 11.97 -8.65
C PRO A 441 41.67 12.94 -8.50
N GLU A 442 41.93 14.22 -8.71
CA GLU A 442 40.92 15.28 -8.62
C GLU A 442 39.81 15.11 -9.66
N ALA A 443 40.14 14.63 -10.87
CA ALA A 443 39.16 14.40 -11.93
C ALA A 443 38.24 13.21 -11.62
N VAL A 444 38.81 12.13 -11.06
CA VAL A 444 38.03 10.95 -10.63
C VAL A 444 37.08 11.32 -9.49
N GLU A 445 37.55 12.08 -8.51
CA GLU A 445 36.71 12.56 -7.40
C GLU A 445 35.61 13.50 -7.88
N GLN A 446 35.95 14.43 -8.77
CA GLN A 446 34.97 15.32 -9.38
C GLN A 446 33.89 14.54 -10.13
N ALA A 447 34.26 13.48 -10.87
CA ALA A 447 33.29 12.62 -11.54
C ALA A 447 32.36 11.89 -10.55
N VAL A 448 32.87 11.46 -9.39
CA VAL A 448 32.05 10.86 -8.32
C VAL A 448 31.06 11.88 -7.76
N MET A 449 31.55 13.09 -7.45
CA MET A 449 30.73 14.17 -6.92
C MET A 449 29.63 14.60 -7.89
N GLU A 450 29.95 14.72 -9.18
CA GLU A 450 28.97 15.02 -10.24
C GLU A 450 27.93 13.92 -10.37
N ALA A 451 28.34 12.65 -10.34
CA ALA A 451 27.41 11.53 -10.40
C ALA A 451 26.44 11.53 -9.21
N VAL A 452 26.93 11.76 -7.99
CA VAL A 452 26.08 11.83 -6.78
C VAL A 452 25.19 13.06 -6.81
N GLY A 453 25.74 14.24 -7.11
CA GLY A 453 24.99 15.50 -7.14
C GLY A 453 23.87 15.51 -8.19
N MET A 454 24.10 14.88 -9.36
CA MET A 454 23.06 14.71 -10.38
C MET A 454 21.85 13.92 -9.86
N GLN A 455 22.07 13.02 -8.91
CA GLN A 455 21.08 12.05 -8.42
C GLN A 455 20.44 12.44 -7.09
N GLU A 456 20.83 13.58 -6.49
CA GLU A 456 20.36 14.03 -5.18
C GLU A 456 18.83 14.15 -5.10
N GLN A 457 18.19 14.60 -6.19
CA GLN A 457 16.74 14.81 -6.26
C GLN A 457 16.00 13.63 -6.88
N TRP A 458 16.69 12.53 -7.15
CA TRP A 458 16.10 11.36 -7.80
C TRP A 458 15.44 10.47 -6.76
N VAL A 459 14.38 9.79 -7.17
CA VAL A 459 13.47 9.08 -6.27
C VAL A 459 13.39 7.63 -6.72
N ALA A 460 13.55 6.68 -5.79
CA ALA A 460 13.21 5.28 -6.03
C ALA A 460 11.71 5.03 -5.80
N ALA A 461 11.13 4.05 -6.49
CA ALA A 461 9.71 3.73 -6.36
C ALA A 461 9.33 3.27 -4.95
N ASP A 462 10.21 2.49 -4.33
CA ASP A 462 10.10 1.90 -3.00
C ASP A 462 11.51 1.55 -2.47
N GLU A 463 11.59 1.09 -1.22
CA GLU A 463 12.86 0.76 -0.57
C GLU A 463 13.57 -0.41 -1.26
N GLU A 464 12.83 -1.40 -1.77
CA GLU A 464 13.39 -2.55 -2.51
C GLU A 464 14.10 -2.07 -3.79
N THR A 465 13.45 -1.20 -4.55
CA THR A 465 14.06 -0.59 -5.75
C THR A 465 15.26 0.27 -5.36
N GLY A 466 15.15 1.03 -4.27
CA GLY A 466 16.24 1.85 -3.73
C GLY A 466 17.46 1.04 -3.32
N GLU A 467 17.26 -0.09 -2.64
CA GLU A 467 18.31 -1.04 -2.29
C GLU A 467 18.93 -1.65 -3.55
N ALA A 468 18.12 -2.10 -4.52
CA ALA A 468 18.63 -2.66 -5.77
C ALA A 468 19.49 -1.67 -6.57
N LEU A 469 19.08 -0.40 -6.63
CA LEU A 469 19.84 0.68 -7.27
C LEU A 469 21.18 0.92 -6.56
N ARG A 470 21.17 1.03 -5.23
CA ARG A 470 22.37 1.25 -4.40
C ARG A 470 23.32 0.07 -4.46
N ALA A 471 22.82 -1.16 -4.33
CA ALA A 471 23.61 -2.38 -4.44
C ALA A 471 24.28 -2.50 -5.81
N ALA A 472 23.54 -2.23 -6.90
CA ALA A 472 24.08 -2.29 -8.25
C ALA A 472 25.15 -1.20 -8.50
N ALA A 473 24.94 0.03 -8.01
CA ALA A 473 25.94 1.10 -8.09
C ALA A 473 27.20 0.77 -7.28
N THR A 474 27.04 0.29 -6.04
CA THR A 474 28.14 -0.15 -5.17
C THR A 474 28.97 -1.25 -5.82
N ALA A 475 28.31 -2.29 -6.35
CA ALA A 475 28.98 -3.40 -7.02
C ALA A 475 29.75 -2.95 -8.28
N ALA A 476 29.28 -1.93 -8.98
CA ALA A 476 29.93 -1.43 -10.20
C ALA A 476 31.11 -0.49 -9.90
N VAL A 477 30.99 0.38 -8.89
CA VAL A 477 31.92 1.50 -8.65
C VAL A 477 32.96 1.17 -7.59
N VAL A 478 32.55 0.65 -6.44
CA VAL A 478 33.42 0.54 -5.24
C VAL A 478 34.63 -0.37 -5.47
N PRO A 479 34.53 -1.56 -6.10
CA PRO A 479 35.70 -2.40 -6.36
C PRO A 479 36.77 -1.69 -7.21
N LYS A 480 36.35 -0.95 -8.25
CA LYS A 480 37.25 -0.20 -9.12
C LYS A 480 37.86 1.00 -8.38
N TYR A 481 37.05 1.72 -7.62
CA TYR A 481 37.52 2.85 -6.82
C TYR A 481 38.53 2.40 -5.75
N ARG A 482 38.32 1.23 -5.14
CA ARG A 482 39.28 0.65 -4.17
C ARG A 482 40.64 0.37 -4.81
N MET A 483 40.67 -0.12 -6.05
CA MET A 483 41.93 -0.30 -6.79
C MET A 483 42.61 1.03 -7.11
N PHE A 484 41.84 2.03 -7.52
CA PHE A 484 42.31 3.39 -7.74
C PHE A 484 42.89 4.01 -6.46
N TYR A 485 42.18 3.91 -5.33
CA TYR A 485 42.62 4.40 -4.03
C TYR A 485 43.93 3.72 -3.58
N ARG A 486 44.09 2.41 -3.80
CA ARG A 486 45.36 1.71 -3.52
C ARG A 486 46.54 2.23 -4.34
N ARG A 487 46.29 2.77 -5.53
CA ARG A 487 47.33 3.30 -6.42
C ARG A 487 47.76 4.72 -6.06
N TYR A 488 46.83 5.58 -5.66
CA TYR A 488 47.09 7.02 -5.44
C TYR A 488 47.11 7.43 -3.96
N GLY A 489 46.58 6.60 -3.06
CA GLY A 489 46.67 6.76 -1.61
C GLY A 489 46.24 8.14 -1.11
N ALA A 490 47.12 8.79 -0.34
CA ALA A 490 46.85 10.08 0.32
C ALA A 490 46.64 11.28 -0.64
N ALA A 491 46.87 11.11 -1.95
CA ALA A 491 46.51 12.13 -2.94
C ALA A 491 45.00 12.18 -3.22
N VAL A 492 44.25 11.17 -2.78
CA VAL A 492 42.80 11.05 -2.91
C VAL A 492 42.15 11.45 -1.58
N ARG A 493 41.25 12.43 -1.62
CA ARG A 493 40.44 12.94 -0.50
C ARG A 493 39.30 12.00 -0.13
N LEU A 494 38.66 11.36 -1.11
CA LEU A 494 37.54 10.44 -0.89
C LEU A 494 38.06 9.01 -0.69
N THR A 495 37.72 8.41 0.44
CA THR A 495 38.02 7.00 0.70
C THR A 495 36.98 6.08 0.02
N PRO A 496 37.28 4.79 -0.20
CA PRO A 496 36.27 3.84 -0.65
C PRO A 496 35.06 3.74 0.29
N GLY A 497 35.24 3.99 1.59
CA GLY A 497 34.16 4.08 2.57
C GLY A 497 33.27 5.30 2.36
N ASP A 498 33.87 6.46 2.04
CA ASP A 498 33.12 7.68 1.70
C ASP A 498 32.27 7.46 0.45
N VAL A 499 32.84 6.89 -0.62
CA VAL A 499 32.10 6.59 -1.86
C VAL A 499 30.95 5.61 -1.60
N THR A 500 31.19 4.58 -0.77
CA THR A 500 30.14 3.63 -0.37
C THR A 500 29.02 4.33 0.40
N THR A 501 29.36 5.22 1.31
CA THR A 501 28.40 6.01 2.11
C THR A 501 27.59 6.96 1.22
N MET A 502 28.24 7.63 0.27
CA MET A 502 27.57 8.51 -0.69
C MET A 502 26.58 7.75 -1.58
N ILE A 503 26.95 6.55 -2.05
CA ILE A 503 26.01 5.69 -2.80
C ILE A 503 24.86 5.23 -1.89
N ALA A 504 25.16 4.83 -0.65
CA ALA A 504 24.15 4.36 0.29
C ALA A 504 23.10 5.42 0.65
N ALA A 505 23.49 6.71 0.61
CA ALA A 505 22.63 7.85 0.88
C ALA A 505 21.71 8.24 -0.30
N LEU A 506 21.95 7.74 -1.51
CA LEU A 506 21.07 8.00 -2.65
C LEU A 506 19.67 7.43 -2.39
N PHE A 507 18.64 8.14 -2.86
CA PHE A 507 17.22 7.74 -2.80
C PHE A 507 16.58 7.66 -1.41
N ALA A 508 17.26 8.06 -0.33
CA ALA A 508 16.78 7.95 1.06
C ALA A 508 15.69 8.98 1.50
N GLY A 509 14.92 9.55 0.57
CA GLY A 509 13.89 10.57 0.86
C GLY A 509 14.44 11.99 1.09
N PRO A 510 13.63 12.96 1.57
CA PRO A 510 13.93 14.41 1.56
C PRO A 510 14.98 14.86 2.59
N VAL A 511 15.99 14.03 2.84
CA VAL A 511 17.26 14.44 3.43
C VAL A 511 18.19 14.74 2.26
N GLY A 512 18.09 15.95 1.69
CA GLY A 512 18.89 16.38 0.53
C GLY A 512 20.38 16.17 0.78
N CYS A 513 20.95 15.12 0.18
CA CYS A 513 22.28 14.64 0.53
C CYS A 513 23.40 15.60 0.12
N SER A 514 23.25 16.34 -0.98
CA SER A 514 24.33 17.14 -1.55
C SER A 514 24.42 18.54 -0.94
N ARG A 515 23.29 19.18 -0.57
CA ARG A 515 23.34 20.46 0.17
C ARG A 515 23.46 20.28 1.68
N LYS A 516 22.92 19.18 2.24
CA LYS A 516 22.98 18.89 3.67
C LYS A 516 24.31 18.26 4.09
N MET A 517 24.95 17.39 3.28
CA MET A 517 26.36 17.01 3.55
C MET A 517 27.33 18.17 3.31
N MET A 518 27.05 19.08 2.37
CA MET A 518 27.86 20.31 2.22
C MET A 518 27.63 21.32 3.36
N SER A 519 26.48 21.29 4.05
CA SER A 519 26.26 22.10 5.27
C SER A 519 26.58 21.36 6.58
N GLU A 520 26.80 20.04 6.55
CA GLU A 520 27.18 19.19 7.70
C GLU A 520 28.68 18.89 7.74
N LEU A 521 29.44 19.46 6.80
CA LEU A 521 30.90 19.54 6.78
C LEU A 521 31.36 21.00 6.94
N ASP A 522 30.98 21.66 8.03
CA ASP A 522 31.82 22.78 8.52
C ASP A 522 33.01 22.21 9.30
N GLN A 523 33.69 21.23 8.68
CA GLN A 523 35.00 20.81 9.13
C GLN A 523 36.03 21.72 8.48
N SER A 524 36.31 22.85 9.13
CA SER A 524 37.47 23.65 8.75
C SER A 524 38.73 22.98 9.29
N VAL A 525 39.78 23.02 8.48
CA VAL A 525 41.11 22.50 8.85
C VAL A 525 42.12 23.61 8.64
N GLU A 526 43.02 23.76 9.61
CA GLU A 526 44.03 24.80 9.61
C GLU A 526 45.35 24.22 10.11
N PHE A 527 46.45 24.81 9.67
CA PHE A 527 47.76 24.55 10.23
C PHE A 527 48.18 25.75 11.08
N VAL A 528 48.59 25.49 12.32
CA VAL A 528 49.12 26.50 13.23
C VAL A 528 50.61 26.28 13.44
N LEU A 529 51.39 27.36 13.43
CA LEU A 529 52.81 27.29 13.72
C LEU A 529 53.01 27.45 15.24
N ASN A 530 53.62 26.47 15.88
CA ASN A 530 53.95 26.59 17.31
C ASN A 530 55.22 27.44 17.54
N ALA A 531 55.53 27.74 18.80
CA ALA A 531 56.69 28.55 19.17
C ALA A 531 58.04 27.90 18.81
N ARG A 532 58.06 26.59 18.54
CA ARG A 532 59.25 25.83 18.10
C ARG A 532 59.38 25.78 16.57
N GLY A 533 58.50 26.46 15.83
CA GLY A 533 58.50 26.50 14.36
C GLY A 533 57.92 25.26 13.69
N MET A 534 57.16 24.44 14.42
CA MET A 534 56.51 23.26 13.86
C MET A 534 55.09 23.57 13.39
N SER A 535 54.75 23.07 12.22
CA SER A 535 53.39 23.15 11.67
C SER A 535 52.55 22.03 12.28
N LEU A 536 51.54 22.42 13.07
CA LEU A 536 50.61 21.53 13.74
C LEU A 536 49.24 21.60 13.06
N PHE A 537 48.66 20.46 12.75
CA PHE A 537 47.34 20.34 12.15
C PHE A 537 46.26 20.54 13.22
N THR A 538 45.22 21.29 12.86
CA THR A 538 44.05 21.55 13.68
C THR A 538 42.79 21.38 12.84
N CYS A 539 41.72 20.92 13.47
CA CYS A 539 40.41 20.80 12.84
C CYS A 539 39.32 21.31 13.77
N GLN A 540 38.22 21.72 13.17
CA GLN A 540 37.05 22.22 13.87
C GLN A 540 35.81 21.52 13.34
N TRP A 541 34.76 21.39 14.14
CA TRP A 541 33.41 21.02 13.71
C TRP A 541 32.42 22.01 14.33
N ARG A 542 31.64 22.71 13.49
CA ARG A 542 30.63 23.66 13.95
C ARG A 542 29.20 23.12 13.86
N PRO A 543 28.30 23.51 14.77
CA PRO A 543 26.87 23.23 14.64
C PRO A 543 26.29 23.92 13.39
N SER A 544 25.62 23.18 12.51
CA SER A 544 25.12 23.69 11.23
C SER A 544 23.86 24.57 11.31
N THR A 545 23.21 24.65 12.48
CA THR A 545 21.87 25.26 12.64
C THR A 545 21.76 26.29 13.76
N ILE A 546 22.82 26.52 14.54
CA ILE A 546 22.78 27.39 15.73
C ILE A 546 23.75 28.56 15.55
N ILE A 547 23.28 29.78 15.85
CA ILE A 547 24.07 31.02 15.75
C ILE A 547 25.18 31.07 16.84
N GLU A 548 24.94 30.48 18.01
CA GLU A 548 25.92 30.40 19.12
C GLU A 548 26.01 28.97 19.69
N PRO A 549 27.22 28.39 19.85
CA PRO A 549 27.37 27.05 20.41
C PRO A 549 27.00 27.01 21.90
N LYS A 550 26.58 25.84 22.39
CA LYS A 550 26.29 25.62 23.82
C LYS A 550 27.52 25.74 24.71
N ALA A 551 28.66 25.28 24.20
CA ALA A 551 29.98 25.32 24.83
C ALA A 551 31.05 24.94 23.80
N LEU A 552 32.31 25.13 24.17
CA LEU A 552 33.49 24.64 23.46
C LEU A 552 33.91 23.27 23.98
N ILE A 553 34.28 22.37 23.06
CA ILE A 553 34.89 21.08 23.38
C ILE A 553 36.21 20.94 22.63
N PHE A 554 37.28 20.66 23.38
CA PHE A 554 38.62 20.46 22.82
C PHE A 554 39.04 19.00 22.90
N LEU A 555 39.22 18.37 21.74
CA LEU A 555 39.59 16.98 21.59
C LEU A 555 41.10 16.79 21.74
N CYS A 556 41.48 15.78 22.52
CA CYS A 556 42.84 15.29 22.67
C CYS A 556 42.88 13.80 22.31
N HIS A 557 43.59 13.47 21.24
CA HIS A 557 43.62 12.13 20.67
C HIS A 557 44.61 11.19 21.39
N GLY A 558 44.41 9.87 21.24
CA GLY A 558 45.32 8.86 21.78
C GLY A 558 46.65 8.74 21.01
N TYR A 559 47.62 8.01 21.56
CA TYR A 559 48.99 7.91 21.03
C TYR A 559 49.07 7.47 19.56
N ALA A 560 48.27 6.47 19.15
CA ALA A 560 48.34 5.95 17.79
C ALA A 560 47.39 6.65 16.81
N MET A 561 46.67 7.68 17.26
CA MET A 561 45.48 8.23 16.60
C MET A 561 45.69 9.67 16.12
N GLU A 562 44.68 10.27 15.48
CA GLU A 562 44.67 11.67 15.01
C GLU A 562 43.25 12.27 14.94
N CYS A 563 43.14 13.60 14.92
CA CYS A 563 41.86 14.27 15.06
C CYS A 563 40.99 14.27 13.79
N SER A 564 41.58 14.29 12.58
CA SER A 564 40.84 14.60 11.36
C SER A 564 39.98 13.46 10.83
N ILE A 565 40.42 12.21 10.99
CA ILE A 565 39.69 11.01 10.56
C ILE A 565 39.23 10.22 11.79
N SER A 566 40.15 9.82 12.66
CA SER A 566 39.87 8.87 13.73
C SER A 566 39.00 9.45 14.86
N MET A 567 39.05 10.76 15.09
CA MET A 567 38.12 11.45 16.00
C MET A 567 36.97 12.18 15.27
N ARG A 568 36.85 12.04 13.94
CA ARG A 568 35.80 12.72 13.16
C ARG A 568 34.41 12.35 13.67
N GLY A 569 34.17 11.07 13.92
CA GLY A 569 32.89 10.59 14.44
C GLY A 569 32.51 11.22 15.79
N THR A 570 33.50 11.49 16.65
CA THR A 570 33.33 12.17 17.94
C THR A 570 33.04 13.65 17.74
N GLY A 571 33.83 14.33 16.91
CA GLY A 571 33.63 15.74 16.58
C GLY A 571 32.27 16.02 15.97
N THR A 572 31.85 15.22 15.00
CA THR A 572 30.55 15.36 14.33
C THR A 572 29.37 15.15 15.28
N ARG A 573 29.38 14.10 16.11
CA ARG A 573 28.28 13.82 17.05
C ARG A 573 28.11 14.94 18.08
N LEU A 574 29.21 15.46 18.60
CA LEU A 574 29.17 16.58 19.56
C LEU A 574 28.75 17.90 18.88
N ALA A 575 29.18 18.15 17.64
CA ALA A 575 28.71 19.29 16.87
C ALA A 575 27.19 19.22 16.58
N GLN A 576 26.69 18.04 16.23
CA GLN A 576 25.25 17.79 16.06
C GLN A 576 24.46 17.99 17.36
N ALA A 577 25.09 17.74 18.53
CA ALA A 577 24.50 18.02 19.84
C ALA A 577 24.52 19.52 20.22
N GLY A 578 25.10 20.39 19.38
CA GLY A 578 25.11 21.84 19.53
C GLY A 578 26.38 22.43 20.15
N PHE A 579 27.48 21.67 20.22
CA PHE A 579 28.76 22.14 20.74
C PHE A 579 29.70 22.58 19.60
N ALA A 580 30.55 23.58 19.83
CA ALA A 580 31.64 23.87 18.91
C ALA A 580 32.86 23.02 19.31
N VAL A 581 33.34 22.19 18.39
CA VAL A 581 34.37 21.19 18.68
C VAL A 581 35.65 21.53 17.95
N HIS A 582 36.79 21.42 18.64
CA HIS A 582 38.11 21.68 18.09
C HIS A 582 39.07 20.53 18.42
N GLY A 583 39.94 20.14 17.50
CA GLY A 583 40.97 19.13 17.68
C GLY A 583 42.33 19.61 17.16
N MET A 584 43.39 19.03 17.71
CA MET A 584 44.78 19.30 17.31
C MET A 584 45.57 18.00 17.26
N ASP A 585 46.30 17.79 16.16
CA ASP A 585 47.29 16.72 16.05
C ASP A 585 48.62 17.15 16.68
N TYR A 586 49.27 16.25 17.40
CA TYR A 586 50.54 16.55 18.08
C TYR A 586 51.76 16.39 17.17
N GLU A 587 52.91 16.90 17.60
CA GLU A 587 54.20 16.61 16.94
C GLU A 587 54.35 15.10 16.67
N GLY A 588 54.66 14.74 15.43
CA GLY A 588 54.84 13.35 15.03
C GLY A 588 53.54 12.53 14.93
N HIS A 589 52.37 13.16 14.99
CA HIS A 589 51.07 12.50 14.88
C HIS A 589 50.23 13.13 13.76
N GLY A 590 49.33 12.33 13.19
CA GLY A 590 48.36 12.84 12.25
C GLY A 590 48.99 13.54 11.04
N LYS A 591 48.50 14.74 10.77
CA LYS A 591 49.02 15.63 9.71
C LYS A 591 50.06 16.64 10.22
N SER A 592 50.37 16.63 11.52
CA SER A 592 51.36 17.53 12.12
C SER A 592 52.80 17.15 11.75
N SER A 593 53.67 18.16 11.79
CA SER A 593 55.11 17.98 11.55
C SER A 593 55.75 17.09 12.61
N GLY A 594 56.87 16.45 12.26
CA GLY A 594 57.67 15.65 13.17
C GLY A 594 57.80 14.20 12.73
N LEU A 595 58.55 13.42 13.50
CA LEU A 595 58.79 12.01 13.20
C LEU A 595 57.59 11.17 13.66
N GLN A 596 56.98 10.38 12.76
CA GLN A 596 55.77 9.61 13.09
C GLN A 596 55.94 8.73 14.36
N GLY A 597 55.01 8.89 15.31
CA GLY A 597 54.96 8.20 16.61
C GLY A 597 56.05 8.63 17.60
N TYR A 598 56.75 9.75 17.35
CA TYR A 598 57.83 10.26 18.19
C TYR A 598 57.36 11.46 19.03
N ILE A 599 57.48 11.33 20.35
CA ILE A 599 57.24 12.42 21.30
C ILE A 599 58.59 12.85 21.87
N THR A 600 59.03 14.06 21.53
CA THR A 600 60.29 14.63 22.03
C THR A 600 60.18 14.98 23.52
N SER A 601 59.03 15.52 23.93
CA SER A 601 58.70 15.94 25.29
C SER A 601 57.18 15.95 25.46
N PHE A 602 56.67 15.31 26.50
CA PHE A 602 55.21 15.28 26.73
C PHE A 602 54.67 16.66 27.12
N ASN A 603 55.45 17.42 27.90
CA ASN A 603 55.08 18.77 28.33
C ASN A 603 54.98 19.75 27.15
N ASP A 604 55.78 19.53 26.10
CA ASP A 604 55.74 20.33 24.88
C ASP A 604 54.39 20.20 24.15
N ILE A 605 53.80 19.00 24.15
CA ILE A 605 52.45 18.76 23.62
C ILE A 605 51.41 19.52 24.46
N VAL A 606 51.49 19.42 25.78
CA VAL A 606 50.56 20.13 26.70
C VAL A 606 50.62 21.64 26.49
N VAL A 607 51.83 22.19 26.30
CA VAL A 607 52.02 23.62 26.01
C VAL A 607 51.40 24.01 24.67
N ASP A 608 51.57 23.21 23.63
CA ASP A 608 51.01 23.48 22.30
C ASP A 608 49.48 23.43 22.32
N CYS A 609 48.88 22.41 22.94
CA CYS A 609 47.43 22.33 23.14
C CYS A 609 46.90 23.51 23.96
N SER A 610 47.54 23.82 25.08
CA SER A 610 47.13 24.95 25.95
C SER A 610 47.10 26.27 25.18
N LYS A 611 48.15 26.57 24.41
CA LYS A 611 48.23 27.81 23.61
C LYS A 611 47.17 27.85 22.52
N HIS A 612 47.01 26.76 21.78
CA HIS A 612 46.04 26.72 20.69
C HIS A 612 44.60 26.81 21.21
N PHE A 613 44.23 26.02 22.21
CA PHE A 613 42.88 26.04 22.76
C PHE A 613 42.55 27.39 23.41
N ALA A 614 43.51 28.02 24.10
CA ALA A 614 43.34 29.39 24.60
C ALA A 614 43.10 30.39 23.45
N SER A 615 43.86 30.30 22.35
CA SER A 615 43.66 31.17 21.17
C SER A 615 42.29 31.00 20.52
N VAL A 616 41.71 29.79 20.57
CA VAL A 616 40.34 29.54 20.12
C VAL A 616 39.33 30.20 21.06
N CYS A 617 39.51 30.07 22.39
CA CYS A 617 38.64 30.69 23.39
C CYS A 617 38.61 32.23 23.30
N GLU A 618 39.67 32.85 22.77
CA GLU A 618 39.77 34.31 22.60
C GLU A 618 39.03 34.84 21.36
N LYS A 619 38.58 33.96 20.44
CA LYS A 619 37.78 34.37 19.28
C LYS A 619 36.46 35.01 19.75
N LEU A 620 36.06 36.11 19.09
CA LEU A 620 34.89 36.89 19.49
C LEU A 620 33.60 36.05 19.58
N GLU A 621 33.44 35.10 18.67
CA GLU A 621 32.31 34.15 18.61
C GLU A 621 32.26 33.16 19.78
N TYR A 622 33.36 32.99 20.53
CA TYR A 622 33.46 32.04 21.65
C TYR A 622 33.72 32.70 23.00
N LYS A 623 33.68 34.03 23.03
CA LYS A 623 33.90 34.78 24.26
C LYS A 623 32.83 34.40 25.29
N ASN A 624 33.26 34.10 26.51
CA ASN A 624 32.42 33.67 27.64
C ASN A 624 31.76 32.29 27.50
N GLN A 625 32.10 31.50 26.48
CA GLN A 625 31.63 30.13 26.37
C GLN A 625 32.29 29.22 27.41
N ARG A 626 31.55 28.22 27.89
CA ARG A 626 32.10 27.16 28.74
C ARG A 626 33.13 26.34 27.96
N ARG A 627 34.19 25.90 28.62
CA ARG A 627 35.35 25.23 28.01
C ARG A 627 35.51 23.82 28.56
N PHE A 628 35.18 22.83 27.75
CA PHE A 628 35.33 21.42 28.09
C PHE A 628 36.50 20.78 27.35
N LEU A 629 37.18 19.86 28.01
CA LEU A 629 38.23 19.03 27.44
C LEU A 629 37.72 17.61 27.25
N LEU A 630 38.05 16.95 26.13
CA LEU A 630 37.77 15.53 25.90
C LEU A 630 39.05 14.81 25.51
N GLY A 631 39.46 13.83 26.31
CA GLY A 631 40.70 13.09 26.09
C GLY A 631 40.48 11.59 26.08
N GLU A 632 40.98 10.91 25.05
CA GLU A 632 40.98 9.44 24.97
C GLU A 632 42.38 8.87 25.20
N SER A 633 42.54 7.94 26.15
CA SER A 633 43.81 7.27 26.42
C SER A 633 44.94 8.26 26.78
N MET A 634 46.01 8.34 25.99
CA MET A 634 47.05 9.39 26.09
C MET A 634 46.45 10.81 26.05
N GLY A 635 45.37 11.03 25.30
CA GLY A 635 44.65 12.29 25.29
C GLY A 635 44.06 12.63 26.66
N GLY A 636 43.63 11.63 27.44
CA GLY A 636 43.21 11.80 28.82
C GLY A 636 44.33 12.31 29.73
N ALA A 637 45.57 11.83 29.53
CA ALA A 637 46.73 12.35 30.24
C ALA A 637 47.00 13.83 29.91
N ILE A 638 46.87 14.20 28.64
CA ILE A 638 47.01 15.60 28.19
C ILE A 638 45.94 16.48 28.87
N VAL A 639 44.69 16.03 28.92
CA VAL A 639 43.60 16.74 29.61
C VAL A 639 43.89 16.96 31.08
N LEU A 640 44.37 15.93 31.80
CA LEU A 640 44.73 16.06 33.22
C LEU A 640 45.90 17.04 33.44
N MET A 641 46.89 17.03 32.55
CA MET A 641 48.01 17.96 32.62
C MET A 641 47.64 19.40 32.22
N LEU A 642 46.71 19.58 31.26
CA LEU A 642 46.13 20.88 30.92
C LEU A 642 45.37 21.49 32.10
N HIS A 643 44.59 20.68 32.80
CA HIS A 643 43.95 21.09 34.06
C HIS A 643 44.98 21.51 35.10
N ARG A 644 45.98 20.66 35.38
CA ARG A 644 46.99 20.97 36.40
C ARG A 644 47.79 22.23 36.09
N LYS A 645 48.00 22.56 34.81
CA LYS A 645 48.67 23.79 34.37
C LYS A 645 47.85 25.03 34.71
N GLU A 646 46.52 24.96 34.56
CA GLU A 646 45.57 26.07 34.78
C GLU A 646 44.31 25.57 35.52
N PRO A 647 44.37 25.34 36.85
CA PRO A 647 43.35 24.57 37.59
C PRO A 647 41.94 25.17 37.62
N THR A 648 41.79 26.45 37.27
CA THR A 648 40.51 27.17 37.26
C THR A 648 40.08 27.59 35.85
N TYR A 649 40.83 27.22 34.82
CA TYR A 649 40.54 27.66 33.45
C TYR A 649 39.56 26.75 32.72
N TRP A 650 39.46 25.47 33.06
CA TRP A 650 38.57 24.53 32.37
C TRP A 650 37.28 24.32 33.17
N ASP A 651 36.15 24.30 32.48
CA ASP A 651 34.83 24.14 33.09
C ASP A 651 34.45 22.67 33.30
N GLY A 652 35.14 21.74 32.62
CA GLY A 652 35.05 20.31 32.91
C GLY A 652 35.77 19.42 31.90
N ALA A 653 35.83 18.11 32.20
CA ALA A 653 36.49 17.13 31.34
C ALA A 653 35.69 15.83 31.12
N ILE A 654 35.82 15.31 29.90
CA ILE A 654 35.34 14.00 29.47
C ILE A 654 36.58 13.12 29.27
N LEU A 655 36.74 12.13 30.13
CA LEU A 655 37.89 11.24 30.15
C LEU A 655 37.46 9.87 29.64
N VAL A 656 37.90 9.52 28.43
CA VAL A 656 37.60 8.24 27.78
C VAL A 656 38.79 7.31 27.99
N ALA A 657 38.61 6.24 28.76
CA ALA A 657 39.66 5.27 29.11
C ALA A 657 41.04 5.94 29.39
N PRO A 658 41.13 6.90 30.34
CA PRO A 658 42.26 7.82 30.44
C PRO A 658 43.55 7.14 30.94
N MET A 659 44.68 7.48 30.31
CA MET A 659 46.01 7.17 30.83
C MET A 659 46.31 8.06 32.05
N CYS A 660 46.18 7.52 33.27
CA CYS A 660 46.36 8.30 34.50
C CYS A 660 47.10 7.58 35.63
N LYS A 661 47.38 6.29 35.48
CA LYS A 661 48.16 5.47 36.41
C LYS A 661 48.74 4.27 35.67
N ILE A 662 49.85 3.74 36.16
CA ILE A 662 50.41 2.46 35.73
C ILE A 662 50.01 1.40 36.76
N VAL A 663 49.45 0.28 36.30
CA VAL A 663 49.14 -0.87 37.18
C VAL A 663 50.44 -1.35 37.83
N GLU A 664 50.40 -1.66 39.13
CA GLU A 664 51.63 -1.96 39.92
C GLU A 664 52.48 -3.08 39.29
N ASP A 665 51.84 -4.15 38.81
CA ASP A 665 52.50 -5.30 38.19
C ASP A 665 53.15 -4.97 36.83
N MET A 666 52.81 -3.82 36.23
CA MET A 666 53.38 -3.33 34.97
C MET A 666 54.49 -2.28 35.17
N LYS A 667 54.77 -1.84 36.40
CA LYS A 667 55.83 -0.86 36.66
C LYS A 667 57.22 -1.49 36.43
N PRO A 668 58.05 -0.96 35.53
CA PRO A 668 59.42 -1.45 35.35
C PRO A 668 60.24 -1.28 36.62
N HIS A 669 61.13 -2.23 36.90
CA HIS A 669 62.06 -2.15 38.04
C HIS A 669 62.85 -0.82 38.01
N PRO A 670 63.12 -0.13 39.14
CA PRO A 670 63.75 1.20 39.17
C PRO A 670 65.07 1.33 38.40
N ILE A 671 65.86 0.26 38.38
CA ILE A 671 67.10 0.17 37.59
C ILE A 671 66.81 0.26 36.09
N MET A 672 65.75 -0.40 35.61
CA MET A 672 65.31 -0.34 34.22
C MET A 672 64.90 1.09 33.83
N ILE A 673 64.24 1.83 34.71
CA ILE A 673 63.90 3.26 34.49
C ILE A 673 65.18 4.09 34.26
N SER A 674 66.21 3.86 35.08
CA SER A 674 67.51 4.55 34.95
C SER A 674 68.23 4.21 33.64
N ILE A 675 68.16 2.95 33.20
CA ILE A 675 68.71 2.49 31.92
C ILE A 675 67.92 3.10 30.75
N LEU A 676 66.59 3.04 30.79
CA LEU A 676 65.70 3.62 29.78
C LEU A 676 65.93 5.12 29.63
N SER A 677 66.08 5.85 30.74
CA SER A 677 66.38 7.28 30.73
C SER A 677 67.68 7.59 29.98
N LYS A 678 68.77 6.87 30.30
CA LYS A 678 70.07 7.05 29.61
C LYS A 678 69.99 6.68 28.13
N LEU A 679 69.41 5.53 27.81
CA LEU A 679 69.28 5.07 26.42
C LEU A 679 68.37 5.99 25.59
N SER A 680 67.34 6.60 26.20
CA SER A 680 66.44 7.54 25.52
C SER A 680 67.16 8.79 24.98
N ASN A 681 68.32 9.15 25.55
CA ASN A 681 69.14 10.25 25.07
C ASN A 681 70.13 9.84 23.97
N VAL A 682 70.43 8.54 23.82
CA VAL A 682 71.42 8.01 22.87
C VAL A 682 70.76 7.47 21.60
N ILE A 683 69.69 6.70 21.75
CA ILE A 683 68.92 6.09 20.65
C ILE A 683 67.41 6.43 20.72
N PRO A 684 67.06 7.73 20.83
CA PRO A 684 65.68 8.17 21.12
C PRO A 684 64.63 7.63 20.15
N THR A 685 64.99 7.55 18.87
CA THR A 685 64.06 7.30 17.76
C THR A 685 63.84 5.81 17.47
N TRP A 686 64.55 4.91 18.14
CA TRP A 686 64.48 3.46 17.89
C TRP A 686 63.14 2.88 18.35
N ARG A 687 62.50 2.08 17.47
CA ARG A 687 61.17 1.44 17.69
C ARG A 687 61.32 0.13 18.46
N ILE A 688 61.81 0.20 19.70
CA ILE A 688 62.23 -0.98 20.48
C ILE A 688 61.34 -1.28 21.68
N ILE A 689 60.40 -0.40 22.04
CA ILE A 689 59.49 -0.68 23.15
C ILE A 689 58.56 -1.82 22.73
N PRO A 690 58.56 -2.97 23.44
CA PRO A 690 57.65 -4.05 23.13
C PRO A 690 56.21 -3.56 23.18
N ASN A 691 55.43 -3.96 22.18
CA ASN A 691 54.01 -3.71 22.14
C ASN A 691 53.33 -4.89 21.45
N GLU A 692 52.19 -5.32 21.97
CA GLU A 692 51.29 -6.22 21.26
C GLU A 692 50.49 -5.43 20.21
N ASP A 693 49.79 -6.11 19.31
CA ASP A 693 48.91 -5.42 18.35
C ASP A 693 47.71 -4.81 19.10
N ILE A 694 47.85 -3.55 19.52
CA ILE A 694 46.86 -2.82 20.31
C ILE A 694 45.54 -2.70 19.54
N ILE A 695 45.56 -2.67 18.20
CA ILE A 695 44.36 -2.42 17.39
C ILE A 695 43.28 -3.47 17.66
N ASP A 696 43.65 -4.76 17.68
CA ASP A 696 42.68 -5.85 17.86
C ASP A 696 42.15 -5.93 19.31
N ARG A 697 42.96 -5.49 20.28
CA ARG A 697 42.61 -5.43 21.71
C ARG A 697 41.79 -4.19 22.07
N ALA A 698 42.04 -3.07 21.40
CA ALA A 698 41.43 -1.78 21.70
C ALA A 698 40.06 -1.61 21.05
N ILE A 699 39.88 -2.19 19.87
CA ILE A 699 38.73 -1.96 19.00
C ILE A 699 37.98 -3.28 18.83
N LYS A 700 36.67 -3.25 19.00
CA LYS A 700 35.76 -4.40 18.84
C LYS A 700 35.15 -4.47 17.44
N SER A 701 34.90 -3.31 16.82
CA SER A 701 34.37 -3.20 15.45
C SER A 701 35.42 -3.57 14.40
N GLU A 702 35.13 -4.60 13.59
CA GLU A 702 36.03 -5.04 12.51
C GLU A 702 36.22 -3.96 11.43
N GLU A 703 35.13 -3.27 11.05
CA GLU A 703 35.17 -2.16 10.11
C GLU A 703 36.11 -1.05 10.58
N TRP A 704 36.04 -0.71 11.87
CA TRP A 704 36.90 0.33 12.44
C TRP A 704 38.36 -0.12 12.55
N ARG A 705 38.61 -1.41 12.83
CA ARG A 705 39.98 -1.97 12.77
C ARG A 705 40.57 -1.79 11.37
N GLU A 706 39.81 -2.09 10.33
CA GLU A 706 40.26 -1.88 8.95
C GLU A 706 40.50 -0.40 8.65
N GLU A 707 39.62 0.50 9.09
CA GLU A 707 39.80 1.94 8.90
C GLU A 707 41.08 2.46 9.57
N VAL A 708 41.33 2.09 10.83
CA VAL A 708 42.56 2.46 11.55
C VAL A 708 43.81 1.84 10.93
N ARG A 709 43.74 0.58 10.50
CA ARG A 709 44.84 -0.10 9.78
C ARG A 709 45.17 0.60 8.46
N ASN A 710 44.16 1.07 7.73
CA ASN A 710 44.31 1.72 6.43
C ASN A 710 44.61 3.22 6.52
N ASN A 711 44.26 3.90 7.62
CA ASN A 711 44.50 5.33 7.79
C ASN A 711 46.00 5.62 7.94
N HIS A 712 46.69 6.07 6.89
CA HIS A 712 48.15 6.31 6.89
C HIS A 712 48.65 7.21 8.04
N TYR A 713 47.79 8.10 8.55
CA TYR A 713 48.14 9.04 9.61
C TYR A 713 48.21 8.41 11.01
N CYS A 714 47.49 7.31 11.26
CA CYS A 714 47.62 6.55 12.51
C CYS A 714 48.99 5.88 12.60
N TYR A 715 49.55 5.75 13.81
CA TYR A 715 50.83 5.08 14.03
C TYR A 715 50.65 3.59 14.28
N LYS A 716 51.35 2.72 13.55
CA LYS A 716 51.28 1.24 13.67
C LYS A 716 52.57 0.60 14.16
N GLY A 717 53.60 1.40 14.41
CA GLY A 717 54.90 0.90 14.85
C GLY A 717 54.91 0.59 16.35
N LYS A 718 55.93 -0.15 16.77
CA LYS A 718 56.31 -0.21 18.19
C LYS A 718 56.67 1.19 18.68
N PRO A 719 56.26 1.61 19.89
CA PRO A 719 56.62 2.90 20.42
C PRO A 719 58.14 3.11 20.38
N ARG A 720 58.54 4.34 20.06
CA ARG A 720 59.94 4.73 20.06
C ARG A 720 60.43 4.86 21.50
N LEU A 721 61.71 4.60 21.73
CA LEU A 721 62.27 4.58 23.08
C LEU A 721 61.99 5.87 23.87
N LYS A 722 62.25 7.04 23.27
CA LYS A 722 61.97 8.32 23.92
C LYS A 722 60.47 8.52 24.17
N THR A 723 59.62 8.16 23.20
CA THR A 723 58.16 8.23 23.38
C THR A 723 57.69 7.37 24.54
N GLY A 724 58.14 6.11 24.61
CA GLY A 724 57.78 5.22 25.72
C GLY A 724 58.26 5.76 27.07
N TYR A 725 59.45 6.37 27.12
CA TYR A 725 59.93 7.05 28.31
C TYR A 725 59.06 8.26 28.69
N GLU A 726 58.70 9.12 27.75
CA GLU A 726 57.83 10.28 28.00
C GLU A 726 56.43 9.87 28.48
N LEU A 727 55.80 8.85 27.88
CA LEU A 727 54.51 8.32 28.31
C LEU A 727 54.58 7.72 29.73
N PHE A 728 55.66 7.00 30.02
CA PHE A 728 55.91 6.42 31.34
C PHE A 728 56.08 7.51 32.41
N MET A 729 56.92 8.51 32.13
CA MET A 729 57.17 9.62 33.07
C MET A 729 55.91 10.45 33.29
N ALA A 730 55.14 10.74 32.24
CA ALA A 730 53.86 11.43 32.35
C ALA A 730 52.85 10.65 33.21
N SER A 731 52.79 9.32 33.05
CA SER A 731 51.89 8.49 33.85
C SER A 731 52.24 8.48 35.34
N LEU A 732 53.54 8.38 35.70
CA LEU A 732 53.98 8.46 37.10
C LEU A 732 53.69 9.83 37.71
N ASP A 733 53.94 10.89 36.94
CA ASP A 733 53.68 12.26 37.35
C ASP A 733 52.17 12.50 37.57
N ILE A 734 51.30 12.00 36.69
CA ILE A 734 49.84 12.09 36.90
C ILE A 734 49.40 11.26 38.11
N GLU A 735 49.88 10.02 38.25
CA GLU A 735 49.53 9.12 39.35
C GLU A 735 49.84 9.76 40.72
N SER A 736 50.98 10.43 40.84
CA SER A 736 51.40 11.12 42.07
C SER A 736 50.66 12.43 42.37
N ASN A 737 49.75 12.86 41.48
CA ASN A 737 49.01 14.11 41.60
C ASN A 737 47.50 13.93 41.31
N LEU A 738 46.96 12.71 41.40
CA LEU A 738 45.53 12.46 41.19
C LEU A 738 44.66 13.24 42.17
N ASP A 739 45.12 13.41 43.41
CA ASP A 739 44.50 14.22 44.45
C ASP A 739 44.30 15.68 44.02
N LYS A 740 45.18 16.22 43.18
CA LYS A 740 45.11 17.61 42.71
C LYS A 740 44.10 17.84 41.58
N VAL A 741 43.37 16.80 41.15
CA VAL A 741 42.34 16.92 40.11
C VAL A 741 41.06 17.47 40.73
N THR A 742 40.81 18.75 40.50
CA THR A 742 39.70 19.52 41.08
C THR A 742 38.59 19.89 40.10
N LEU A 743 38.82 19.82 38.78
CA LEU A 743 37.80 20.15 37.78
C LEU A 743 36.63 19.17 37.77
N PRO A 744 35.41 19.59 37.39
CA PRO A 744 34.31 18.68 37.12
C PRO A 744 34.66 17.67 36.03
N PHE A 745 34.38 16.38 36.21
CA PHE A 745 34.64 15.39 35.16
C PHE A 745 33.67 14.21 35.11
N ILE A 746 33.58 13.62 33.92
CA ILE A 746 33.02 12.28 33.71
C ILE A 746 34.10 11.36 33.13
N ILE A 747 34.23 10.17 33.71
CA ILE A 747 35.03 9.09 33.17
C ILE A 747 34.10 8.07 32.53
N VAL A 748 34.36 7.73 31.26
CA VAL A 748 33.72 6.63 30.54
C VAL A 748 34.78 5.58 30.21
N HIS A 749 34.58 4.33 30.62
CA HIS A 749 35.58 3.28 30.49
C HIS A 749 34.95 1.93 30.19
N GLY A 750 35.51 1.19 29.24
CA GLY A 750 35.07 -0.17 28.92
C GLY A 750 35.49 -1.15 30.00
N GLY A 751 34.56 -1.94 30.53
CA GLY A 751 34.87 -2.96 31.54
C GLY A 751 35.71 -4.13 31.01
N GLY A 752 35.84 -4.25 29.68
CA GLY A 752 36.72 -5.20 29.01
C GLY A 752 37.93 -4.54 28.35
N ASP A 753 38.29 -3.32 28.76
CA ASP A 753 39.47 -2.62 28.25
C ASP A 753 40.75 -3.38 28.63
N ALA A 754 41.44 -3.88 27.61
CA ALA A 754 42.68 -4.63 27.75
C ALA A 754 43.93 -3.76 27.52
N VAL A 755 43.77 -2.47 27.23
CA VAL A 755 44.85 -1.52 26.94
C VAL A 755 45.13 -0.64 28.14
N THR A 756 44.06 -0.07 28.72
CA THR A 756 44.13 0.70 29.96
C THR A 756 43.23 0.00 30.98
N ASP A 757 43.79 -0.47 32.09
CA ASP A 757 43.00 -1.21 33.07
C ASP A 757 41.96 -0.31 33.74
N PRO A 758 40.66 -0.68 33.81
CA PRO A 758 39.61 0.14 34.43
C PRO A 758 39.90 0.60 35.87
N SER A 759 40.70 -0.16 36.63
CA SER A 759 41.12 0.21 38.00
C SER A 759 41.88 1.53 38.07
N VAL A 760 42.53 1.97 36.99
CA VAL A 760 43.20 3.28 36.95
C VAL A 760 42.18 4.42 36.99
N SER A 761 41.02 4.23 36.34
CA SER A 761 39.92 5.19 36.37
C SER A 761 39.19 5.19 37.70
N GLU A 762 39.07 4.04 38.35
CA GLU A 762 38.58 3.94 39.73
C GLU A 762 39.51 4.67 40.72
N ALA A 763 40.83 4.54 40.54
CA ALA A 763 41.81 5.25 41.34
C ALA A 763 41.70 6.77 41.16
N LEU A 764 41.60 7.26 39.91
CA LEU A 764 41.37 8.68 39.63
C LEU A 764 40.06 9.17 40.27
N TYR A 765 38.95 8.44 40.09
CA TYR A 765 37.67 8.78 40.68
C TYR A 765 37.74 8.87 42.21
N THR A 766 38.44 7.93 42.84
CA THR A 766 38.56 7.85 44.30
C THR A 766 39.42 8.99 44.85
N LEU A 767 40.60 9.20 44.26
CA LEU A 767 41.61 10.11 44.81
C LEU A 767 41.38 11.57 44.45
N ALA A 768 40.75 11.88 43.32
CA ALA A 768 40.53 13.26 42.89
C ALA A 768 39.71 14.09 43.89
N GLU A 769 40.17 15.31 44.18
CA GLU A 769 39.47 16.28 45.03
C GLU A 769 38.25 16.95 44.36
N SER A 770 37.98 16.65 43.09
CA SER A 770 36.80 17.15 42.39
C SER A 770 35.49 16.80 43.13
N LYS A 771 34.65 17.83 43.32
CA LYS A 771 33.33 17.70 43.94
C LYS A 771 32.26 17.19 42.97
N ASP A 772 32.51 17.34 41.68
CA ASP A 772 31.61 16.94 40.61
C ASP A 772 32.32 15.91 39.73
N LYS A 773 32.24 14.65 40.13
CA LYS A 773 32.89 13.53 39.47
C LYS A 773 31.92 12.40 39.23
N THR A 774 31.95 11.85 38.02
CA THR A 774 31.13 10.71 37.60
C THR A 774 32.03 9.64 36.99
N LEU A 775 31.81 8.37 37.33
CA LEU A 775 32.46 7.22 36.70
C LEU A 775 31.39 6.30 36.10
N LYS A 776 31.54 5.96 34.81
CA LYS A 776 30.69 5.03 34.07
C LYS A 776 31.56 3.91 33.50
N LEU A 777 31.41 2.72 34.07
CA LEU A 777 32.00 1.48 33.54
C LEU A 777 30.99 0.77 32.66
N TYR A 778 31.38 0.44 31.42
CA TYR A 778 30.51 -0.21 30.43
C TYR A 778 30.90 -1.68 30.27
N PRO A 779 30.14 -2.64 30.83
CA PRO A 779 30.50 -4.05 30.81
C PRO A 779 30.73 -4.60 29.40
N GLY A 780 31.87 -5.26 29.18
CA GLY A 780 32.20 -5.93 27.92
C GLY A 780 32.54 -5.01 26.74
N MET A 781 32.58 -3.69 26.93
CA MET A 781 33.15 -2.75 25.96
C MET A 781 34.68 -2.68 26.11
N CYS A 782 35.37 -2.44 25.00
CA CYS A 782 36.82 -2.33 24.87
C CYS A 782 37.32 -0.87 25.06
N HIS A 783 38.57 -0.60 24.68
CA HIS A 783 39.26 0.69 24.89
C HIS A 783 38.67 1.86 24.10
N ALA A 784 38.34 1.65 22.82
CA ALA A 784 37.92 2.72 21.92
C ALA A 784 36.40 3.00 21.99
N LEU A 785 35.89 3.42 23.15
CA LEU A 785 34.44 3.55 23.40
C LEU A 785 33.70 4.53 22.46
N THR A 786 34.40 5.52 21.92
CA THR A 786 33.78 6.58 21.11
C THR A 786 33.72 6.27 19.62
N SER A 787 34.40 5.21 19.17
CA SER A 787 34.56 4.90 17.73
C SER A 787 34.70 3.41 17.41
N GLY A 788 35.28 2.61 18.30
CA GLY A 788 35.64 1.23 18.07
C GLY A 788 34.68 0.17 18.62
N GLU A 789 33.49 0.56 19.08
CA GLU A 789 32.42 -0.33 19.54
C GLU A 789 31.31 -0.48 18.47
N PRO A 790 30.40 -1.46 18.58
CA PRO A 790 29.16 -1.47 17.81
C PRO A 790 28.38 -0.16 17.97
N LYS A 791 27.61 0.22 16.96
CA LYS A 791 26.92 1.52 16.92
C LYS A 791 26.02 1.75 18.14
N GLU A 792 25.30 0.73 18.58
CA GLU A 792 24.40 0.81 19.73
C GLU A 792 25.14 1.14 21.03
N ASN A 793 26.35 0.61 21.19
CA ASN A 793 27.21 0.88 22.35
C ASN A 793 27.76 2.31 22.30
N ILE A 794 28.22 2.74 21.12
CA ILE A 794 28.69 4.12 20.89
C ILE A 794 27.58 5.12 21.23
N ASP A 795 26.35 4.86 20.79
CA ASP A 795 25.21 5.73 21.02
C ASP A 795 24.88 5.86 22.53
N ILE A 796 25.00 4.78 23.31
CA ILE A 796 24.85 4.82 24.78
C ILE A 796 25.92 5.70 25.41
N VAL A 797 27.19 5.51 25.03
CA VAL A 797 28.33 6.29 25.56
C VAL A 797 28.14 7.78 25.25
N PHE A 798 27.76 8.12 24.02
CA PHE A 798 27.50 9.52 23.66
C PHE A 798 26.26 10.09 24.35
N ALA A 799 25.21 9.30 24.59
CA ALA A 799 24.05 9.76 25.34
C ALA A 799 24.44 10.20 26.77
N ASP A 800 25.26 9.42 27.47
CA ASP A 800 25.77 9.77 28.80
C ASP A 800 26.69 11.00 28.76
N ILE A 801 27.62 11.08 27.79
CA ILE A 801 28.51 12.23 27.60
C ILE A 801 27.72 13.51 27.33
N ILE A 802 26.79 13.47 26.37
CA ILE A 802 25.99 14.62 25.95
C ILE A 802 25.06 15.07 27.07
N LYS A 803 24.50 14.13 27.85
CA LYS A 803 23.71 14.45 29.03
C LYS A 803 24.54 15.22 30.05
N TRP A 804 25.70 14.68 30.42
CA TRP A 804 26.62 15.31 31.39
C TRP A 804 27.06 16.71 30.94
N LEU A 805 27.35 16.89 29.64
CA LEU A 805 27.69 18.16 29.03
C LEU A 805 26.53 19.16 29.07
N ASN A 806 25.32 18.76 28.66
CA ASN A 806 24.16 19.67 28.64
C ASN A 806 23.81 20.19 30.05
N GLU A 807 23.92 19.35 31.07
CA GLU A 807 23.69 19.74 32.47
C GLU A 807 24.64 20.86 32.95
N ARG A 808 25.85 20.94 32.39
CA ARG A 808 26.90 21.90 32.78
C ARG A 808 27.08 23.06 31.82
N ALA A 809 26.63 22.90 30.58
CA ALA A 809 26.59 23.98 29.59
C ALA A 809 25.49 25.01 29.92
N ALA A 810 24.37 24.59 30.52
CA ALA A 810 23.23 25.45 30.82
C ALA A 810 23.39 26.31 32.09
N SER A 811 24.29 25.93 33.01
CA SER A 811 24.56 26.70 34.23
C SER A 811 25.35 27.96 33.90
N THR A 812 24.68 29.11 33.87
CA THR A 812 25.31 30.44 33.85
C THR A 812 26.21 30.60 35.09
N PRO A 813 27.39 31.25 35.01
CA PRO A 813 28.15 31.65 36.20
C PRO A 813 27.31 32.48 37.18
#